data_AF-A0A564T7J5-F1
#
_entry.id   AF-A0A564T7J5-F1
#
_cell.length_a   1.000
_cell.length_b   1.000
_cell.length_c   1.000
_cell.angle_alpha   90.00
_cell.angle_beta   90.00
_cell.angle_gamma   90.00
#
_symmetry.space_group_name_H-M   'P 1'
#
loop_
_entity.id
_entity.type
_entity.pdbx_description
1 polymer ?
#
loop_
_entity_poly.entity_id
_entity_poly.type
_entity_poly.pdbx_seq_one_letter_code
_entity_poly.pdbx_strand_id
1 'polypeptide(L)'
;MKRAVRMLCAFLSATMLIPLQALGADIVSKPQAGQPSIVINEVESDAPNKGNDWVEITNIGTEAVDISGWYLTDDKGEERKTEGKTTPLAKGTILEPGAFLVLEETKNFDFGFGKVDTAILYDAASTEIDSYAYTSVAAGTWSRQTDGNFSDAESTPGTANAAPTAPEPSKPEQTEPSAKPSLVLNEINSSPDDWMELMNTGAETLDISGFELRDNSDDHRWRFPDGSTIAAGKLMVVDAKSNGLVYDDQTKSFADGTFEEAIGIGSGDSIRLYDKGGKLLDEYSWTEHASYDGDPAKASYGRYPDGTGEFRLTQETKGTANAYYAPTVVINEVESNGDTTDWVEIMNIGTQAVDISGWYLLDNDPVGHKGDVTPVADGTTLEPSALYVFDQNKDFTFGLGKDDKAVIYDAGGSIVAEYAWKAHANGVYARIPDGTGEFQDFATATKNKKNKVMNPVVINEVQSNDPSGGPDWVELANPTADELSISGLVLKDNKDKDPYTIPEGTTIPANGYLVIYQDDSGATGFGFGLGKGDSVRLFEDGEQIAATTWPDGSHTNPTWGLYPDVNGNSYRNTLEATPGAANKFAGIPDVIAWPGSDQVRIFDTTPTFLEDSSGLDFANGKLYAVDNGTATFWVMDVAKDGTLTFADGFEQGKRVCFQKDSDNEKAKGPDAEGITVDGSGMVYLASERDNSSKGVNYDTILMVNPSESGTRLVARKQWDLTATLPQVSANMGVEAVEWVANSDVNGKLIDQNTGSAFDAAKYPNAVAGGVFFVALENNGHVYAYILNEDETVVQIADIDSKLGGAMALDYDTYEKKLWVAADDGYGNRMAQITLNGTENPEIVHVLPAAGVDTTANNEGFAIADASYTVNGQRPTYRFCDGVTSGALTIGSINCRYCGTEQPDPSEPIDPGKPDNPKPSEPTRPSTPTEKPTTPSKRPAVPSAGTSVSTEKTTNVPKTGDSSTMGVLITLAVLSVAVCFATLLILRNQKKKH
;
A
#
# COMPACT_ATOMS: atom_id res chain seq x y z
N MET A 1 59.20 1.42 14.50
CA MET A 1 59.51 2.68 13.79
C MET A 1 58.41 3.66 14.14
N LYS A 2 58.40 4.44 15.23
CA LYS A 2 59.35 5.46 15.72
C LYS A 2 59.88 6.38 14.61
N ARG A 3 59.39 7.62 14.65
CA ARG A 3 59.74 8.84 13.89
C ARG A 3 59.05 9.04 12.54
N ALA A 4 57.80 9.51 12.59
CA ALA A 4 57.26 10.52 11.69
C ALA A 4 56.02 11.18 12.32
N VAL A 5 56.20 11.78 13.50
CA VAL A 5 55.26 12.71 14.14
C VAL A 5 56.04 14.01 14.26
N ARG A 6 55.66 15.03 13.47
CA ARG A 6 55.92 16.48 13.61
C ARG A 6 55.91 17.16 12.24
N MET A 7 54.78 17.81 11.91
CA MET A 7 54.64 19.12 11.25
C MET A 7 53.27 19.18 10.56
N LEU A 8 52.27 19.76 11.24
CA LEU A 8 51.56 20.97 10.75
C LEU A 8 50.54 21.42 11.82
N CYS A 9 50.99 22.28 12.73
CA CYS A 9 50.14 23.26 13.38
C CYS A 9 50.43 24.59 12.71
N ALA A 10 49.43 25.28 12.15
CA ALA A 10 49.41 26.74 12.06
C ALA A 10 48.00 27.23 11.68
N PHE A 11 47.45 28.09 12.54
CA PHE A 11 46.25 28.93 12.36
C PHE A 11 44.89 28.21 12.51
N LEU A 12 43.94 28.60 13.36
CA LEU A 12 43.71 29.83 14.12
C LEU A 12 43.10 29.52 15.50
N SER A 13 43.61 30.19 16.53
CA SER A 13 42.82 30.60 17.69
C SER A 13 43.23 32.02 18.08
N ALA A 14 42.28 32.95 17.99
CA ALA A 14 42.39 34.27 18.62
C ALA A 14 40.97 34.80 18.86
N THR A 15 40.62 34.86 20.15
CA THR A 15 39.46 35.53 20.73
C THR A 15 39.67 37.04 20.81
N MET A 16 38.60 37.84 20.62
CA MET A 16 38.37 39.07 21.39
C MET A 16 36.94 39.64 21.19
N LEU A 17 36.28 39.95 22.31
CA LEU A 17 35.05 40.73 22.47
C LEU A 17 35.14 42.16 21.89
N ILE A 18 33.99 42.80 21.60
CA ILE A 18 33.55 44.21 21.84
C ILE A 18 32.23 44.49 21.06
N PRO A 19 31.30 45.38 21.52
CA PRO A 19 30.16 45.13 22.40
C PRO A 19 28.77 45.19 21.69
N LEU A 20 27.73 44.98 22.47
CA LEU A 20 26.33 45.28 22.17
C LEU A 20 26.13 46.80 21.94
N GLN A 21 25.55 47.21 20.79
CA GLN A 21 24.51 48.25 20.70
C GLN A 21 24.10 48.60 19.25
N ALA A 22 22.80 48.41 18.99
CA ALA A 22 21.84 49.35 18.37
C ALA A 22 21.16 48.92 17.05
N LEU A 23 19.81 48.97 17.12
CA LEU A 23 18.77 48.86 16.09
C LEU A 23 18.58 47.44 15.51
N GLY A 24 17.45 46.74 15.70
CA GLY A 24 16.08 47.24 15.69
C GLY A 24 15.63 47.49 14.25
N ALA A 25 15.49 46.42 13.45
CA ALA A 25 14.75 46.39 12.19
C ALA A 25 14.58 44.93 11.73
N ASP A 26 13.31 44.54 11.61
CA ASP A 26 12.69 43.42 10.88
C ASP A 26 13.60 42.38 10.23
N ILE A 27 13.53 41.16 10.76
CA ILE A 27 14.07 39.96 10.11
C ILE A 27 13.03 39.49 9.09
N VAL A 28 13.07 40.04 7.87
CA VAL A 28 12.40 39.41 6.72
C VAL A 28 13.21 38.16 6.37
N SER A 29 12.65 36.99 6.63
CA SER A 29 13.22 35.71 6.19
C SER A 29 13.31 35.68 4.67
N LYS A 30 14.49 35.33 4.15
CA LYS A 30 14.72 35.20 2.72
C LYS A 30 13.97 33.95 2.18
N PRO A 31 13.22 34.02 1.07
CA PRO A 31 12.47 32.87 0.57
C PRO A 31 13.38 31.70 0.17
N GLN A 32 12.93 30.48 0.49
CA GLN A 32 13.54 29.21 0.09
C GLN A 32 13.31 28.97 -1.42
N ALA A 33 14.33 28.48 -2.13
CA ALA A 33 14.27 28.28 -3.57
C ALA A 33 13.20 27.23 -3.96
N GLY A 34 12.16 27.65 -4.67
CA GLY A 34 11.06 26.80 -5.15
C GLY A 34 9.65 27.30 -4.82
N GLN A 35 9.50 28.28 -3.92
CA GLN A 35 8.21 28.91 -3.63
C GLN A 35 7.82 29.93 -4.73
N PRO A 36 6.55 29.99 -5.16
CA PRO A 36 6.06 31.04 -6.04
C PRO A 36 6.24 32.40 -5.34
N SER A 37 6.70 33.42 -6.07
CA SER A 37 6.88 34.76 -5.49
C SER A 37 5.56 35.46 -5.19
N ILE A 38 4.45 35.00 -5.80
CA ILE A 38 3.10 35.46 -5.54
C ILE A 38 2.34 34.34 -4.83
N VAL A 39 1.70 34.66 -3.72
CA VAL A 39 0.92 33.73 -2.91
C VAL A 39 -0.44 34.32 -2.54
N ILE A 40 -1.44 33.47 -2.33
CA ILE A 40 -2.70 33.79 -1.65
C ILE A 40 -2.37 34.23 -0.23
N ASN A 41 -2.77 35.42 0.17
CA ASN A 41 -2.49 36.00 1.47
C ASN A 41 -3.67 35.90 2.44
N GLU A 42 -4.90 36.04 1.94
CA GLU A 42 -6.11 36.11 2.76
C GLU A 42 -7.31 35.62 1.95
N VAL A 43 -8.21 34.84 2.57
CA VAL A 43 -9.45 34.34 1.96
C VAL A 43 -10.65 34.68 2.87
N GLU A 44 -11.60 35.44 2.31
CA GLU A 44 -12.90 35.75 2.92
C GLU A 44 -14.00 34.96 2.21
N SER A 45 -14.78 34.22 2.99
CA SER A 45 -15.87 33.36 2.50
C SER A 45 -17.17 33.48 3.31
N ASP A 46 -17.23 34.37 4.32
CA ASP A 46 -18.45 34.63 5.10
C ASP A 46 -18.46 36.04 5.69
N ALA A 47 -18.23 37.04 4.84
CA ALA A 47 -18.09 38.43 5.27
C ALA A 47 -19.21 38.82 6.27
N PRO A 48 -18.91 39.35 7.48
CA PRO A 48 -19.84 39.47 8.62
C PRO A 48 -21.15 40.24 8.38
N ASN A 49 -21.33 40.85 7.20
CA ASN A 49 -22.52 41.59 6.76
C ASN A 49 -23.20 40.99 5.52
N LYS A 50 -22.90 39.75 5.11
CA LYS A 50 -23.21 39.19 3.78
C LYS A 50 -22.57 40.02 2.65
N GLY A 51 -21.33 40.44 2.86
CA GLY A 51 -20.54 41.08 1.83
C GLY A 51 -20.18 40.10 0.71
N ASN A 52 -19.67 40.63 -0.40
CA ASN A 52 -19.09 39.84 -1.48
C ASN A 52 -17.83 39.10 -0.99
N ASP A 53 -17.62 37.88 -1.46
CA ASP A 53 -16.42 37.10 -1.16
C ASP A 53 -15.18 37.73 -1.82
N TRP A 54 -14.00 37.50 -1.25
CA TRP A 54 -12.76 38.00 -1.84
C TRP A 54 -11.54 37.19 -1.42
N VAL A 55 -10.51 37.26 -2.26
CA VAL A 55 -9.20 36.65 -2.01
C VAL A 55 -8.13 37.68 -2.26
N GLU A 56 -7.20 37.83 -1.31
CA GLU A 56 -6.03 38.68 -1.48
C GLU A 56 -4.81 37.84 -1.88
N ILE A 57 -3.99 38.41 -2.76
CA ILE A 57 -2.67 37.86 -3.12
C ILE A 57 -1.57 38.87 -2.76
N THR A 58 -0.39 38.38 -2.43
CA THR A 58 0.78 39.21 -2.10
C THR A 58 2.05 38.72 -2.79
N ASN A 59 2.95 39.66 -3.11
CA ASN A 59 4.27 39.34 -3.64
C ASN A 59 5.30 39.23 -2.50
N ILE A 60 5.63 38.01 -2.07
CA ILE A 60 6.67 37.74 -1.08
C ILE A 60 8.08 37.71 -1.66
N GLY A 61 8.21 37.85 -2.99
CA GLY A 61 9.48 37.92 -3.70
C GLY A 61 10.16 39.28 -3.60
N THR A 62 11.35 39.39 -4.17
CA THR A 62 12.16 40.63 -4.18
C THR A 62 12.07 41.43 -5.48
N GLU A 63 11.32 40.95 -6.48
CA GLU A 63 11.16 41.56 -7.80
C GLU A 63 9.68 41.77 -8.15
N ALA A 64 9.38 42.79 -8.95
CA ALA A 64 8.02 43.05 -9.42
C ALA A 64 7.57 41.95 -10.41
N VAL A 65 6.34 41.46 -10.26
CA VAL A 65 5.78 40.37 -11.08
C VAL A 65 4.66 40.90 -11.97
N ASP A 66 4.73 40.64 -13.28
CA ASP A 66 3.62 40.90 -14.21
C ASP A 66 2.58 39.76 -14.07
N ILE A 67 1.45 40.08 -13.47
CA ILE A 67 0.31 39.18 -13.25
C ILE A 67 -0.81 39.40 -14.26
N SER A 68 -0.49 39.96 -15.43
CA SER A 68 -1.43 40.09 -16.54
C SER A 68 -2.03 38.74 -16.93
N GLY A 69 -3.36 38.67 -16.97
CA GLY A 69 -4.09 37.47 -17.38
C GLY A 69 -4.18 36.38 -16.32
N TRP A 70 -3.67 36.59 -15.10
CA TRP A 70 -3.88 35.68 -13.97
C TRP A 70 -5.34 35.73 -13.51
N TYR A 71 -5.84 34.66 -12.90
CA TYR A 71 -7.23 34.55 -12.47
C TYR A 71 -7.41 33.61 -11.28
N LEU A 72 -8.56 33.72 -10.61
CA LEU A 72 -8.91 32.96 -9.41
C LEU A 72 -10.04 31.97 -9.74
N THR A 73 -10.00 30.77 -9.15
CA THR A 73 -11.10 29.79 -9.17
C THR A 73 -11.37 29.24 -7.76
N ASP A 74 -12.45 28.49 -7.64
CA ASP A 74 -12.78 27.68 -6.46
C ASP A 74 -12.42 26.19 -6.67
N ASP A 75 -12.99 25.29 -5.87
CA ASP A 75 -12.83 23.82 -5.95
C ASP A 75 -13.21 23.20 -7.31
N LYS A 76 -13.90 23.94 -8.18
CA LYS A 76 -14.19 23.52 -9.57
C LYS A 76 -13.03 23.79 -10.55
N GLY A 77 -11.95 24.43 -10.10
CA GLY A 77 -10.75 24.67 -10.91
C GLY A 77 -11.05 25.33 -12.27
N GLU A 78 -10.41 24.83 -13.32
CA GLU A 78 -10.52 25.35 -14.70
C GLU A 78 -11.95 25.29 -15.29
N GLU A 79 -12.89 24.56 -14.69
CA GLU A 79 -14.30 24.60 -15.10
C GLU A 79 -14.84 26.05 -14.98
N ARG A 80 -14.47 26.80 -13.93
CA ARG A 80 -14.87 28.20 -13.74
C ARG A 80 -14.45 29.12 -14.87
N LYS A 81 -13.29 28.84 -15.48
CA LYS A 81 -12.80 29.58 -16.65
C LYS A 81 -13.64 29.29 -17.88
N THR A 82 -14.00 28.01 -18.08
CA THR A 82 -14.83 27.57 -19.20
C THR A 82 -16.27 28.09 -19.08
N GLU A 83 -16.80 28.20 -17.85
CA GLU A 83 -18.11 28.78 -17.55
C GLU A 83 -18.14 30.32 -17.68
N GLY A 84 -16.99 30.97 -17.87
CA GLY A 84 -16.88 32.43 -17.89
C GLY A 84 -17.13 33.08 -16.53
N LYS A 85 -16.89 32.34 -15.44
CA LYS A 85 -17.13 32.76 -14.05
C LYS A 85 -15.90 33.38 -13.38
N THR A 86 -14.77 33.45 -14.06
CA THR A 86 -13.58 34.17 -13.60
C THR A 86 -13.16 35.22 -14.64
N THR A 87 -12.60 36.34 -14.18
CA THR A 87 -12.17 37.47 -14.99
C THR A 87 -10.66 37.63 -14.89
N PRO A 88 -9.90 37.28 -15.94
CA PRO A 88 -8.45 37.47 -15.95
C PRO A 88 -8.03 38.91 -15.73
N LEU A 89 -6.95 39.11 -14.96
CA LEU A 89 -6.41 40.42 -14.65
C LEU A 89 -5.98 41.17 -15.92
N ALA A 90 -6.20 42.48 -15.92
CA ALA A 90 -5.96 43.31 -17.10
C ALA A 90 -4.49 43.28 -17.52
N LYS A 91 -4.26 43.43 -18.83
CA LYS A 91 -2.89 43.55 -19.37
C LYS A 91 -2.15 44.75 -18.78
N GLY A 92 -0.93 44.53 -18.32
CA GLY A 92 -0.07 45.49 -17.64
C GLY A 92 -0.24 45.54 -16.13
N THR A 93 -0.90 44.54 -15.51
CA THR A 93 -1.05 44.48 -14.05
C THR A 93 0.25 43.97 -13.43
N ILE A 94 0.96 44.84 -12.70
CA ILE A 94 2.24 44.51 -12.06
C ILE A 94 2.04 44.55 -10.54
N LEU A 95 2.44 43.49 -9.85
CA LEU A 95 2.45 43.42 -8.39
C LEU A 95 3.89 43.58 -7.88
N GLU A 96 4.14 44.74 -7.27
CA GLU A 96 5.45 45.10 -6.71
C GLU A 96 5.80 44.24 -5.47
N PRO A 97 7.08 44.06 -5.10
CA PRO A 97 7.48 43.35 -3.87
C PRO A 97 6.78 43.90 -2.63
N GLY A 98 6.16 43.01 -1.85
CA GLY A 98 5.39 43.34 -0.64
C GLY A 98 4.05 44.04 -0.88
N ALA A 99 3.62 44.21 -2.14
CA ALA A 99 2.31 44.76 -2.46
C ALA A 99 1.22 43.69 -2.40
N PHE A 100 0.02 44.12 -2.00
CA PHE A 100 -1.19 43.31 -1.89
C PHE A 100 -2.18 43.66 -2.99
N LEU A 101 -2.92 42.66 -3.49
CA LEU A 101 -4.02 42.84 -4.43
C LEU A 101 -5.22 42.01 -4.00
N VAL A 102 -6.35 42.69 -3.74
CA VAL A 102 -7.63 42.06 -3.42
C VAL A 102 -8.39 41.76 -4.72
N LEU A 103 -8.78 40.50 -4.89
CA LEU A 103 -9.64 39.99 -5.94
C LEU A 103 -11.04 39.82 -5.36
N GLU A 104 -12.02 40.54 -5.90
CA GLU A 104 -13.37 40.57 -5.33
C GLU A 104 -14.40 39.86 -6.21
N GLU A 105 -15.37 39.21 -5.58
CA GLU A 105 -16.58 38.73 -6.22
C GLU A 105 -17.29 39.90 -6.92
N THR A 106 -17.83 39.65 -8.10
CA THR A 106 -18.41 40.58 -9.09
C THR A 106 -17.43 41.49 -9.85
N LYS A 107 -16.13 41.49 -9.50
CA LYS A 107 -15.08 42.20 -10.27
C LYS A 107 -14.10 41.24 -10.93
N ASN A 108 -13.61 40.28 -10.17
CA ASN A 108 -12.56 39.35 -10.56
C ASN A 108 -13.11 37.93 -10.77
N PHE A 109 -14.24 37.61 -10.13
CA PHE A 109 -14.94 36.35 -10.30
C PHE A 109 -16.44 36.52 -10.02
N ASP A 110 -17.28 35.57 -10.46
CA ASP A 110 -18.75 35.57 -10.35
C ASP A 110 -19.25 34.20 -9.83
N PHE A 111 -18.59 33.73 -8.78
CA PHE A 111 -18.92 32.56 -7.97
C PHE A 111 -18.70 32.91 -6.50
N GLY A 112 -19.41 32.24 -5.60
CA GLY A 112 -19.22 32.39 -4.16
C GLY A 112 -18.39 31.23 -3.62
N PHE A 113 -17.69 31.50 -2.54
CA PHE A 113 -16.90 30.55 -1.77
C PHE A 113 -17.78 29.88 -0.71
N GLY A 114 -17.78 28.55 -0.71
CA GLY A 114 -18.59 27.72 0.20
C GLY A 114 -18.03 27.65 1.61
N LYS A 115 -18.77 26.96 2.51
CA LYS A 115 -18.29 26.68 3.88
C LYS A 115 -17.08 25.74 3.93
N VAL A 116 -16.98 24.88 2.92
CA VAL A 116 -15.84 24.00 2.64
C VAL A 116 -15.53 24.26 1.18
N ASP A 117 -14.36 24.81 0.89
CA ASP A 117 -14.01 25.23 -0.46
C ASP A 117 -12.48 25.39 -0.60
N THR A 118 -12.00 25.72 -1.80
CA THR A 118 -10.59 25.94 -2.11
C THR A 118 -10.41 27.18 -2.97
N ALA A 119 -9.64 28.17 -2.52
CA ALA A 119 -9.20 29.27 -3.39
C ALA A 119 -7.97 28.84 -4.21
N ILE A 120 -8.04 28.94 -5.54
CA ILE A 120 -6.94 28.54 -6.43
C ILE A 120 -6.55 29.71 -7.34
N LEU A 121 -5.27 30.08 -7.33
CA LEU A 121 -4.70 31.13 -8.16
C LEU A 121 -3.98 30.52 -9.36
N TYR A 122 -4.37 30.92 -10.57
CA TYR A 122 -3.74 30.50 -11.82
C TYR A 122 -3.03 31.66 -12.52
N ASP A 123 -1.94 31.34 -13.22
CA ASP A 123 -1.34 32.25 -14.19
C ASP A 123 -2.08 32.30 -15.53
N ALA A 124 -1.63 33.17 -16.44
CA ALA A 124 -2.23 33.32 -17.77
C ALA A 124 -2.14 32.05 -18.65
N ALA A 125 -1.25 31.10 -18.32
CA ALA A 125 -1.10 29.82 -19.01
C ALA A 125 -1.96 28.71 -18.40
N SER A 126 -2.76 29.01 -17.38
CA SER A 126 -3.53 28.02 -16.60
C SER A 126 -2.66 27.10 -15.75
N THR A 127 -1.48 27.59 -15.33
CA THR A 127 -0.65 26.93 -14.33
C THR A 127 -1.08 27.39 -12.96
N GLU A 128 -1.35 26.46 -12.06
CA GLU A 128 -1.61 26.78 -10.65
C GLU A 128 -0.36 27.38 -10.03
N ILE A 129 -0.52 28.56 -9.44
CA ILE A 129 0.54 29.29 -8.75
C ILE A 129 0.48 29.00 -7.27
N ASP A 130 -0.72 29.01 -6.67
CA ASP A 130 -0.92 28.78 -5.25
C ASP A 130 -2.38 28.40 -4.99
N SER A 131 -2.64 27.66 -3.92
CA SER A 131 -3.98 27.26 -3.53
C SER A 131 -4.11 27.16 -2.01
N TYR A 132 -5.35 27.38 -1.53
CA TYR A 132 -5.68 27.21 -0.14
C TYR A 132 -7.07 26.60 0.03
N ALA A 133 -7.10 25.36 0.53
CA ALA A 133 -8.31 24.63 0.87
C ALA A 133 -8.66 24.83 2.35
N TYR A 134 -9.93 25.07 2.65
CA TYR A 134 -10.43 25.24 4.01
C TYR A 134 -11.73 24.46 4.21
N THR A 135 -11.92 23.98 5.44
CA THR A 135 -13.02 23.08 5.82
C THR A 135 -14.09 23.75 6.67
N SER A 136 -13.93 25.05 6.94
CA SER A 136 -14.94 25.88 7.60
C SER A 136 -14.75 27.35 7.20
N VAL A 137 -15.78 28.17 7.42
CA VAL A 137 -15.67 29.63 7.31
C VAL A 137 -14.84 30.16 8.47
N ALA A 138 -13.97 31.14 8.19
CA ALA A 138 -13.22 31.84 9.22
C ALA A 138 -14.14 32.79 10.01
N ALA A 139 -13.82 33.08 11.28
CA ALA A 139 -14.51 34.10 12.07
C ALA A 139 -14.15 35.53 11.60
N GLY A 140 -12.92 35.72 11.12
CA GLY A 140 -12.52 36.89 10.32
C GLY A 140 -12.24 36.48 8.88
N THR A 141 -11.01 36.10 8.58
CA THR A 141 -10.58 35.55 7.29
C THR A 141 -9.51 34.48 7.50
N TRP A 142 -9.38 33.56 6.54
CA TRP A 142 -8.22 32.67 6.53
C TRP A 142 -7.01 33.46 6.06
N SER A 143 -6.11 33.78 6.98
CA SER A 143 -4.94 34.63 6.74
C SER A 143 -3.63 33.86 6.79
N ARG A 144 -2.80 34.00 5.75
CA ARG A 144 -1.46 33.39 5.65
C ARG A 144 -0.51 34.00 6.70
N GLN A 145 0.13 33.13 7.45
CA GLN A 145 1.10 33.42 8.51
C GLN A 145 2.53 33.44 7.95
N THR A 146 3.48 33.96 8.73
CA THR A 146 4.89 34.08 8.30
C THR A 146 5.59 32.75 8.05
N ASP A 147 5.07 31.65 8.60
CA ASP A 147 5.54 30.29 8.35
C ASP A 147 4.93 29.65 7.09
N GLY A 148 4.01 30.36 6.42
CA GLY A 148 3.30 29.91 5.22
C GLY A 148 1.97 29.21 5.49
N ASN A 149 1.63 28.87 6.73
CA ASN A 149 0.34 28.28 7.10
C ASN A 149 -0.77 29.34 7.13
N PHE A 150 -2.03 28.93 7.12
CA PHE A 150 -3.16 29.85 7.30
C PHE A 150 -3.77 29.68 8.70
N SER A 151 -4.22 30.78 9.29
CA SER A 151 -5.02 30.77 10.51
C SER A 151 -6.15 31.79 10.40
N ASP A 152 -7.23 31.54 11.13
CA ASP A 152 -8.33 32.49 11.28
C ASP A 152 -7.80 33.76 11.99
N ALA A 153 -7.94 34.91 11.34
CA ALA A 153 -7.48 36.19 11.85
C ALA A 153 -8.43 37.33 11.46
N GLU A 154 -8.28 38.49 12.11
CA GLU A 154 -9.03 39.69 11.75
C GLU A 154 -8.79 40.08 10.28
N SER A 155 -9.87 40.49 9.62
CA SER A 155 -9.85 40.83 8.20
C SER A 155 -8.98 42.07 7.89
N THR A 156 -8.02 41.95 6.96
CA THR A 156 -7.02 43.00 6.67
C THR A 156 -6.84 43.37 5.18
N PRO A 157 -7.91 43.52 4.38
CA PRO A 157 -7.81 43.73 2.94
C PRO A 157 -6.94 44.95 2.56
N GLY A 158 -5.96 44.71 1.70
CA GLY A 158 -5.01 45.67 1.17
C GLY A 158 -3.82 45.99 2.07
N THR A 159 -3.65 45.28 3.20
CA THR A 159 -2.58 45.51 4.18
C THR A 159 -2.03 44.21 4.74
N ALA A 160 -0.88 44.26 5.41
CA ALA A 160 -0.28 43.05 5.98
C ALA A 160 -1.15 42.45 7.10
N ASN A 161 -1.27 41.12 7.10
CA ASN A 161 -2.00 40.34 8.10
C ASN A 161 -1.56 40.72 9.52
N ALA A 162 -2.53 40.87 10.42
CA ALA A 162 -2.24 41.09 11.84
C ALA A 162 -1.48 39.87 12.41
N ALA A 163 -0.42 40.11 13.19
CA ALA A 163 0.26 39.04 13.91
C ALA A 163 -0.76 38.24 14.75
N PRO A 164 -0.63 36.90 14.85
CA PRO A 164 -1.66 36.05 15.43
C PRO A 164 -2.02 36.55 16.82
N THR A 165 -3.23 37.07 16.94
CA THR A 165 -3.82 37.38 18.23
C THR A 165 -4.29 36.05 18.77
N ALA A 166 -3.78 35.66 19.94
CA ALA A 166 -4.22 34.45 20.63
C ALA A 166 -5.77 34.44 20.67
N PRO A 167 -6.42 33.29 20.45
CA PRO A 167 -7.88 33.24 20.36
C PRO A 167 -8.51 33.78 21.65
N GLU A 168 -9.38 34.79 21.52
CA GLU A 168 -10.29 35.15 22.60
C GLU A 168 -11.27 33.98 22.81
N PRO A 169 -11.41 33.45 24.04
CA PRO A 169 -12.36 32.40 24.33
C PRO A 169 -13.81 32.91 24.17
N SER A 170 -14.64 32.06 23.58
CA SER A 170 -16.09 32.21 23.43
C SER A 170 -16.75 32.83 24.67
N LYS A 171 -17.49 33.92 24.46
CA LYS A 171 -18.30 34.63 25.46
C LYS A 171 -19.05 33.65 26.40
N PRO A 172 -18.65 33.55 27.68
CA PRO A 172 -19.47 32.93 28.71
C PRO A 172 -20.69 33.81 28.94
N GLU A 173 -21.78 33.16 29.33
CA GLU A 173 -22.92 33.81 29.97
C GLU A 173 -22.41 34.83 31.00
N GLN A 174 -22.89 36.07 30.89
CA GLN A 174 -22.34 37.24 31.57
C GLN A 174 -22.58 37.16 33.08
N THR A 175 -21.71 36.43 33.77
CA THR A 175 -21.29 36.75 35.13
C THR A 175 -19.93 37.41 35.01
N GLU A 176 -19.88 38.71 35.31
CA GLU A 176 -18.69 39.54 35.49
C GLU A 176 -17.43 38.73 35.83
N PRO A 177 -16.27 38.94 35.16
CA PRO A 177 -15.03 38.33 35.60
C PRO A 177 -14.73 38.81 37.02
N SER A 178 -14.85 37.90 37.97
CA SER A 178 -14.17 38.04 39.25
C SER A 178 -12.68 38.10 38.95
N ALA A 179 -12.12 39.30 38.90
CA ALA A 179 -10.68 39.51 38.95
C ALA A 179 -10.08 38.78 40.17
N LYS A 180 -9.31 37.69 39.91
CA LYS A 180 -8.13 37.15 40.65
C LYS A 180 -8.08 35.60 40.61
N PRO A 181 -6.88 34.96 40.58
CA PRO A 181 -5.70 35.29 41.39
C PRO A 181 -4.70 36.27 40.78
N SER A 182 -4.09 37.03 41.67
CA SER A 182 -2.84 37.75 41.47
C SER A 182 -1.83 37.02 42.37
N LEU A 183 -0.86 36.31 41.77
CA LEU A 183 0.13 35.39 42.38
C LEU A 183 -0.30 33.91 42.45
N VAL A 184 0.55 33.03 41.89
CA VAL A 184 0.43 31.56 41.90
C VAL A 184 1.78 30.90 42.21
N LEU A 185 1.77 29.63 42.63
CA LEU A 185 2.97 28.79 42.70
C LEU A 185 3.40 28.42 41.27
N ASN A 186 4.70 28.43 40.98
CA ASN A 186 5.24 28.12 39.64
C ASN A 186 6.18 26.91 39.63
N GLU A 187 7.10 26.82 40.59
CA GLU A 187 8.07 25.72 40.66
C GLU A 187 8.43 25.43 42.12
N ILE A 188 8.63 24.16 42.49
CA ILE A 188 8.96 23.72 43.84
C ILE A 188 10.07 22.67 43.75
N ASN A 189 11.14 22.90 44.52
CA ASN A 189 12.22 21.96 44.75
C ASN A 189 12.26 21.58 46.23
N SER A 190 12.42 20.29 46.49
CA SER A 190 12.46 19.69 47.83
C SER A 190 13.74 18.90 48.11
N SER A 191 14.68 18.85 47.15
CA SER A 191 15.98 18.20 47.28
C SER A 191 16.86 18.51 46.06
N PRO A 192 18.14 18.87 46.25
CA PRO A 192 18.85 18.94 47.53
C PRO A 192 18.59 20.23 48.31
N ASP A 193 18.06 21.27 47.64
CA ASP A 193 17.86 22.60 48.21
C ASP A 193 16.38 22.92 48.33
N ASP A 194 15.96 23.45 49.48
CA ASP A 194 14.58 23.91 49.67
C ASP A 194 14.39 25.28 49.01
N TRP A 195 13.60 25.31 47.94
CA TRP A 195 13.16 26.55 47.33
C TRP A 195 11.87 26.37 46.54
N MET A 196 11.17 27.48 46.35
CA MET A 196 9.96 27.56 45.54
C MET A 196 9.95 28.86 44.74
N GLU A 197 9.10 28.90 43.73
CA GLU A 197 8.96 30.04 42.84
C GLU A 197 7.49 30.43 42.72
N LEU A 198 7.24 31.74 42.69
CA LEU A 198 5.93 32.34 42.51
C LEU A 198 5.88 33.09 41.19
N MET A 199 4.73 33.11 40.52
CA MET A 199 4.51 33.93 39.32
C MET A 199 3.36 34.92 39.51
N ASN A 200 3.60 36.18 39.15
CA ASN A 200 2.51 37.13 38.98
C ASN A 200 1.90 36.99 37.58
N THR A 201 0.79 36.27 37.48
CA THR A 201 0.03 36.08 36.23
C THR A 201 -0.83 37.30 35.82
N GLY A 202 -0.85 38.35 36.65
CA GLY A 202 -1.57 39.59 36.36
C GLY A 202 -0.80 40.52 35.41
N ALA A 203 -1.53 41.48 34.84
CA ALA A 203 -1.00 42.49 33.91
C ALA A 203 -0.30 43.69 34.60
N GLU A 204 -0.35 43.79 35.92
CA GLU A 204 0.25 44.89 36.70
C GLU A 204 1.22 44.37 37.76
N THR A 205 2.12 45.24 38.23
CA THR A 205 2.97 44.93 39.39
C THR A 205 2.11 44.70 40.63
N LEU A 206 2.32 43.56 41.27
CA LEU A 206 1.58 43.12 42.43
C LEU A 206 2.37 43.41 43.72
N ASP A 207 1.74 44.10 44.66
CA ASP A 207 2.19 44.18 46.05
C ASP A 207 1.78 42.92 46.80
N ILE A 208 2.78 42.17 47.27
CA ILE A 208 2.61 40.91 47.99
C ILE A 208 2.98 41.05 49.48
N SER A 209 3.15 42.28 49.97
CA SER A 209 3.42 42.56 51.38
C SER A 209 2.36 41.89 52.27
N GLY A 210 2.81 41.08 53.22
CA GLY A 210 1.95 40.38 54.16
C GLY A 210 1.29 39.10 53.64
N PHE A 211 1.57 38.65 52.41
CA PHE A 211 1.16 37.33 51.92
C PHE A 211 1.92 36.23 52.68
N GLU A 212 1.36 35.03 52.79
CA GLU A 212 1.95 33.94 53.57
C GLU A 212 2.18 32.68 52.74
N LEU A 213 3.26 31.98 53.05
CA LEU A 213 3.54 30.62 52.64
C LEU A 213 3.44 29.69 53.85
N ARG A 214 2.86 28.52 53.64
CA ARG A 214 2.77 27.43 54.63
C ARG A 214 3.15 26.12 53.97
N ASP A 215 3.74 25.20 54.73
CA ASP A 215 3.88 23.82 54.29
C ASP A 215 2.59 23.03 54.58
N ASN A 216 2.65 21.71 54.80
CA ASN A 216 1.49 20.91 55.21
C ASN A 216 0.95 21.21 56.63
N SER A 217 1.60 22.08 57.42
CA SER A 217 1.18 22.48 58.76
C SER A 217 0.77 23.96 58.84
N ASP A 218 -0.24 24.27 59.66
CA ASP A 218 -0.74 25.65 59.83
C ASP A 218 0.06 26.49 60.84
N ASP A 219 0.93 25.87 61.62
CA ASP A 219 1.86 26.55 62.54
C ASP A 219 3.18 26.96 61.86
N HIS A 220 3.49 26.37 60.71
CA HIS A 220 4.63 26.72 59.87
C HIS A 220 4.23 27.83 58.89
N ARG A 221 4.57 29.08 59.23
CA ARG A 221 4.11 30.26 58.49
C ARG A 221 5.25 31.24 58.27
N TRP A 222 5.55 31.47 57.00
CA TRP A 222 6.48 32.50 56.55
C TRP A 222 5.73 33.58 55.78
N ARG A 223 6.04 34.86 56.04
CA ARG A 223 5.31 36.00 55.48
C ARG A 223 6.25 36.97 54.77
N PHE A 224 5.81 37.46 53.61
CA PHE A 224 6.51 38.48 52.85
C PHE A 224 6.58 39.81 53.63
N PRO A 225 7.76 40.44 53.77
CA PRO A 225 7.92 41.70 54.49
C PRO A 225 7.27 42.88 53.75
N ASP A 226 7.12 44.00 54.45
CA ASP A 226 6.59 45.23 53.86
C ASP A 226 7.44 45.71 52.68
N GLY A 227 6.79 46.05 51.57
CA GLY A 227 7.43 46.53 50.33
C GLY A 227 7.79 45.44 49.32
N SER A 228 7.42 44.18 49.58
CA SER A 228 7.60 43.09 48.60
C SER A 228 6.66 43.25 47.41
N THR A 229 7.21 43.28 46.19
CA THR A 229 6.44 43.40 44.94
C THR A 229 6.96 42.48 43.86
N ILE A 230 6.08 41.99 42.98
CA ILE A 230 6.43 41.21 41.78
C ILE A 230 5.83 41.90 40.55
N ALA A 231 6.66 42.25 39.57
CA ALA A 231 6.18 42.86 38.33
C ALA A 231 5.27 41.91 37.52
N ALA A 232 4.43 42.47 36.65
CA ALA A 232 3.55 41.69 35.78
C ALA A 232 4.31 40.63 34.97
N GLY A 233 3.81 39.38 34.97
CA GLY A 233 4.41 38.24 34.27
C GLY A 233 5.80 37.82 34.78
N LYS A 234 6.23 38.29 35.96
CA LYS A 234 7.56 37.94 36.53
C LYS A 234 7.48 36.85 37.58
N LEU A 235 8.58 36.12 37.67
CA LEU A 235 8.87 35.08 38.65
C LEU A 235 9.56 35.69 39.89
N MET A 236 9.30 35.11 41.06
CA MET A 236 10.01 35.39 42.29
C MET A 236 10.39 34.09 42.99
N VAL A 237 11.68 33.90 43.19
CA VAL A 237 12.23 32.76 43.93
C VAL A 237 12.20 33.07 45.43
N VAL A 238 11.72 32.11 46.22
CA VAL A 238 11.86 32.04 47.67
C VAL A 238 12.68 30.80 47.98
N ASP A 239 13.92 31.00 48.41
CA ASP A 239 14.82 29.92 48.83
C ASP A 239 15.02 29.88 50.34
N ALA A 240 15.66 28.82 50.82
CA ALA A 240 16.00 28.62 52.22
C ALA A 240 16.50 29.87 52.99
N LYS A 241 17.28 30.73 52.33
CA LYS A 241 17.91 31.94 52.93
C LYS A 241 17.13 33.22 52.69
N SER A 242 15.96 33.14 52.07
CA SER A 242 15.13 34.30 51.77
C SER A 242 14.60 34.91 53.08
N ASN A 243 14.88 36.19 53.29
CA ASN A 243 14.46 36.92 54.49
C ASN A 243 12.97 37.26 54.42
N GLY A 244 12.26 37.03 55.52
CA GLY A 244 10.88 37.45 55.68
C GLY A 244 10.50 37.48 57.15
N LEU A 245 9.25 37.15 57.44
CA LEU A 245 8.73 37.16 58.79
C LEU A 245 8.22 35.77 59.17
N VAL A 246 8.74 35.20 60.26
CA VAL A 246 8.35 33.90 60.81
C VAL A 246 7.31 34.08 61.90
N TYR A 247 6.25 33.28 61.87
CA TYR A 247 5.23 33.29 62.92
C TYR A 247 5.72 32.54 64.15
N ASP A 248 5.72 33.21 65.30
CA ASP A 248 5.98 32.59 66.59
C ASP A 248 4.64 32.31 67.30
N ASP A 249 4.32 31.02 67.43
CA ASP A 249 3.07 30.58 68.04
C ASP A 249 2.99 30.88 69.56
N GLN A 250 4.12 31.11 70.23
CA GLN A 250 4.13 31.48 71.66
C GLN A 250 3.79 32.95 71.86
N THR A 251 4.37 33.83 71.03
CA THR A 251 4.13 35.28 71.12
C THR A 251 2.95 35.74 70.27
N LYS A 252 2.41 34.86 69.41
CA LYS A 252 1.34 35.13 68.43
C LYS A 252 1.69 36.32 67.53
N SER A 253 2.97 36.47 67.21
CA SER A 253 3.51 37.61 66.47
C SER A 253 4.50 37.15 65.40
N PHE A 254 4.75 38.02 64.42
CA PHE A 254 5.72 37.79 63.37
C PHE A 254 7.05 38.48 63.73
N ALA A 255 8.16 37.79 63.53
CA ALA A 255 9.51 38.30 63.75
C ALA A 255 10.40 38.03 62.53
N ASP A 256 11.45 38.85 62.34
CA ASP A 256 12.41 38.65 61.25
C ASP A 256 13.06 37.26 61.34
N GLY A 257 13.11 36.56 60.20
CA GLY A 257 13.74 35.25 60.07
C GLY A 257 13.84 34.80 58.61
N THR A 258 14.42 33.63 58.37
CA THR A 258 14.56 33.07 57.01
C THR A 258 13.45 32.08 56.67
N PHE A 259 13.31 31.74 55.39
CA PHE A 259 12.31 30.76 54.94
C PHE A 259 12.52 29.38 55.58
N GLU A 260 13.75 28.89 55.63
CA GLU A 260 14.10 27.58 56.23
C GLU A 260 13.86 27.50 57.76
N GLU A 261 13.79 28.66 58.45
CA GLU A 261 13.46 28.69 59.89
C GLU A 261 11.96 28.43 60.14
N ALA A 262 11.11 28.66 59.13
CA ALA A 262 9.66 28.55 59.23
C ALA A 262 9.07 27.39 58.43
N ILE A 263 9.66 27.06 57.28
CA ILE A 263 9.15 26.13 56.29
C ILE A 263 10.27 25.14 55.96
N GLY A 264 10.02 23.84 56.12
CA GLY A 264 10.90 22.78 55.64
C GLY A 264 10.19 21.99 54.55
N ILE A 265 10.82 21.78 53.39
CA ILE A 265 10.17 21.15 52.24
C ILE A 265 10.53 19.66 52.18
N GLY A 266 9.65 18.80 52.71
CA GLY A 266 9.91 17.36 52.86
C GLY A 266 9.68 16.51 51.60
N SER A 267 10.03 15.21 51.71
CA SER A 267 9.80 14.23 50.64
C SER A 267 8.32 13.99 50.35
N GLY A 268 7.44 14.10 51.34
CA GLY A 268 6.00 14.07 51.14
C GLY A 268 5.38 15.25 51.87
N ASP A 269 5.02 16.29 51.14
CA ASP A 269 4.68 17.60 51.70
C ASP A 269 3.75 18.40 50.77
N SER A 270 3.43 19.62 51.18
CA SER A 270 2.66 20.57 50.38
C SER A 270 3.19 21.98 50.57
N ILE A 271 3.03 22.85 49.57
CA ILE A 271 3.14 24.30 49.74
C ILE A 271 1.77 24.93 49.50
N ARG A 272 1.40 25.86 50.38
CA ARG A 272 0.12 26.58 50.36
C ARG A 272 0.37 28.09 50.42
N LEU A 273 -0.13 28.83 49.43
CA LEU A 273 0.02 30.27 49.28
C LEU A 273 -1.25 30.99 49.75
N TYR A 274 -1.12 31.96 50.64
CA TYR A 274 -2.23 32.76 51.18
C TYR A 274 -2.05 34.25 50.92
N ASP A 275 -3.16 34.97 50.68
CA ASP A 275 -3.15 36.42 50.66
C ASP A 275 -3.03 37.05 52.06
N LYS A 276 -2.86 38.37 52.12
CA LYS A 276 -2.76 39.12 53.39
C LYS A 276 -3.99 39.02 54.30
N GLY A 277 -5.14 38.60 53.76
CA GLY A 277 -6.38 38.36 54.50
C GLY A 277 -6.48 36.94 55.05
N GLY A 278 -5.54 36.06 54.72
CA GLY A 278 -5.54 34.64 55.07
C GLY A 278 -6.38 33.77 54.13
N LYS A 279 -6.74 34.25 52.94
CA LYS A 279 -7.41 33.43 51.91
C LYS A 279 -6.37 32.61 51.15
N LEU A 280 -6.59 31.29 51.05
CA LEU A 280 -5.78 30.41 50.20
C LEU A 280 -5.92 30.84 48.72
N LEU A 281 -4.79 31.03 48.06
CA LEU A 281 -4.69 31.43 46.66
C LEU A 281 -4.31 30.25 45.75
N ASP A 282 -3.35 29.44 46.18
CA ASP A 282 -2.84 28.30 45.40
C ASP A 282 -2.19 27.26 46.32
N GLU A 283 -2.17 26.00 45.91
CA GLU A 283 -1.52 24.90 46.63
C GLU A 283 -1.00 23.81 45.71
N TYR A 284 0.06 23.12 46.15
CA TYR A 284 0.55 21.91 45.50
C TYR A 284 1.07 20.93 46.54
N SER A 285 0.77 19.63 46.35
CA SER A 285 1.16 18.54 47.25
C SER A 285 1.84 17.41 46.46
N TRP A 286 2.82 16.76 47.07
CA TRP A 286 3.55 15.63 46.48
C TRP A 286 3.85 14.56 47.53
N THR A 287 4.13 13.34 47.08
CA THR A 287 4.39 12.18 47.95
C THR A 287 5.87 11.79 48.04
N GLU A 288 6.67 12.17 47.05
CA GLU A 288 8.11 11.96 46.98
C GLU A 288 8.83 13.16 46.35
N HIS A 289 10.13 13.31 46.63
CA HIS A 289 10.96 14.32 45.98
C HIS A 289 10.90 14.15 44.45
N ALA A 290 10.83 15.26 43.73
CA ALA A 290 11.05 15.25 42.30
C ALA A 290 12.42 14.62 42.01
N SER A 291 12.49 13.72 41.03
CA SER A 291 13.71 13.00 40.69
C SER A 291 13.74 12.62 39.23
N TYR A 292 14.89 12.81 38.57
CA TYR A 292 15.10 12.39 37.19
C TYR A 292 16.32 11.45 37.12
N ASP A 293 16.16 10.27 36.52
CA ASP A 293 17.14 9.17 36.57
C ASP A 293 17.59 8.80 38.01
N GLY A 294 16.67 8.89 38.98
CA GLY A 294 16.95 8.62 40.39
C GLY A 294 17.82 9.69 41.08
N ASP A 295 18.11 10.80 40.40
CA ASP A 295 18.84 11.94 40.92
C ASP A 295 17.87 13.11 41.20
N PRO A 296 17.59 13.43 42.49
CA PRO A 296 16.70 14.52 42.84
C PRO A 296 17.28 15.90 42.45
N ALA A 297 18.60 16.04 42.34
CA ALA A 297 19.25 17.31 41.99
C ALA A 297 19.09 17.71 40.50
N LYS A 298 18.35 16.93 39.73
CA LYS A 298 18.05 17.22 38.33
C LYS A 298 16.62 17.68 38.13
N ALA A 299 15.76 17.57 39.14
CA ALA A 299 14.34 17.72 38.94
C ALA A 299 13.64 18.54 40.01
N SER A 300 12.54 19.15 39.60
CA SER A 300 11.61 19.91 40.42
C SER A 300 10.17 19.57 39.99
N TYR A 301 9.19 20.00 40.77
CA TYR A 301 7.81 20.05 40.31
C TYR A 301 7.52 21.46 39.83
N GLY A 302 7.26 21.63 38.53
CA GLY A 302 7.00 22.92 37.91
C GLY A 302 5.70 22.94 37.11
N ARG A 303 5.02 24.09 37.10
CA ARG A 303 3.91 24.37 36.20
C ARG A 303 4.43 24.54 34.79
N TYR A 304 3.88 23.83 33.83
CA TYR A 304 4.20 24.10 32.43
C TYR A 304 2.91 24.06 31.59
N PRO A 305 2.57 25.12 30.83
CA PRO A 305 3.27 26.42 30.78
C PRO A 305 3.29 27.17 32.13
N ASP A 306 4.27 28.05 32.33
CA ASP A 306 4.44 28.79 33.58
C ASP A 306 3.15 29.50 34.03
N GLY A 307 2.87 29.45 35.33
CA GLY A 307 1.76 30.12 36.01
C GLY A 307 0.34 29.71 35.58
N THR A 308 0.19 28.85 34.59
CA THR A 308 -1.11 28.49 34.00
C THR A 308 -1.32 26.99 33.83
N GLY A 309 -0.24 26.24 33.61
CA GLY A 309 -0.29 24.79 33.48
C GLY A 309 -0.32 24.06 34.82
N GLU A 310 -0.58 22.76 34.73
CA GLU A 310 -0.48 21.82 35.86
C GLU A 310 0.97 21.60 36.27
N PHE A 311 1.16 21.24 37.54
CA PHE A 311 2.46 20.81 38.05
C PHE A 311 2.86 19.46 37.46
N ARG A 312 4.11 19.37 37.01
CA ARG A 312 4.70 18.15 36.44
C ARG A 312 6.19 18.08 36.76
N LEU A 313 6.82 16.94 36.47
CA LEU A 313 8.26 16.79 36.59
C LEU A 313 8.98 17.69 35.57
N THR A 314 9.78 18.63 36.07
CA THR A 314 10.55 19.59 35.28
C THR A 314 12.04 19.46 35.61
N GLN A 315 12.89 19.94 34.72
CA GLN A 315 14.27 20.28 35.07
C GLN A 315 14.24 21.39 36.13
N GLU A 316 15.24 21.45 37.01
CA GLU A 316 15.37 22.58 37.91
C GLU A 316 15.61 23.88 37.12
N THR A 317 14.69 24.84 37.23
CA THR A 317 14.70 26.08 36.43
C THR A 317 14.64 27.36 37.27
N LYS A 318 15.14 27.30 38.50
CA LYS A 318 15.18 28.41 39.48
C LYS A 318 15.39 29.80 38.88
N GLY A 319 14.36 30.63 38.88
CA GLY A 319 14.38 32.03 38.41
C GLY A 319 14.18 32.21 36.91
N THR A 320 13.88 31.14 36.17
CA THR A 320 13.70 31.12 34.72
C THR A 320 12.47 30.28 34.33
N ALA A 321 12.07 30.33 33.06
CA ALA A 321 10.89 29.60 32.62
C ALA A 321 11.07 28.09 32.75
N ASN A 322 10.00 27.38 33.14
CA ASN A 322 10.09 25.96 33.41
C ASN A 322 10.41 25.16 32.14
N ALA A 323 11.27 24.16 32.29
CA ALA A 323 11.65 23.24 31.22
C ALA A 323 11.22 21.83 31.59
N TYR A 324 10.16 21.35 30.94
CA TYR A 324 9.58 20.05 31.24
C TYR A 324 10.37 18.87 30.64
N TYR A 325 10.38 17.75 31.37
CA TYR A 325 10.87 16.48 30.86
C TYR A 325 9.81 15.80 29.99
N ALA A 326 9.90 15.96 28.68
CA ALA A 326 9.04 15.25 27.74
C ALA A 326 9.11 13.73 27.96
N PRO A 327 7.97 13.03 28.13
CA PRO A 327 7.96 11.59 28.24
C PRO A 327 8.47 11.04 26.92
N THR A 328 9.35 10.06 27.03
CA THR A 328 9.93 9.36 25.89
C THR A 328 8.99 8.23 25.49
N VAL A 329 7.80 8.62 25.06
CA VAL A 329 6.74 7.73 24.58
C VAL A 329 6.50 8.00 23.10
N VAL A 330 6.38 6.93 22.32
CA VAL A 330 6.12 7.00 20.88
C VAL A 330 4.95 6.10 20.50
N ILE A 331 4.27 6.41 19.40
CA ILE A 331 3.36 5.44 18.77
C ILE A 331 4.21 4.33 18.17
N ASN A 332 3.91 3.08 18.50
CA ASN A 332 4.61 1.88 18.05
C ASN A 332 3.89 1.18 16.90
N GLU A 333 2.56 1.13 16.93
CA GLU A 333 1.76 0.39 15.94
C GLU A 333 0.38 1.06 15.77
N VAL A 334 -0.14 1.07 14.55
CA VAL A 334 -1.46 1.62 14.20
C VAL A 334 -2.20 0.66 13.27
N GLU A 335 -3.43 0.32 13.64
CA GLU A 335 -4.39 -0.43 12.83
C GLU A 335 -5.57 0.47 12.48
N SER A 336 -5.97 0.49 11.20
CA SER A 336 -7.00 1.41 10.67
C SER A 336 -7.95 0.76 9.65
N ASN A 337 -7.78 -0.53 9.29
CA ASN A 337 -8.57 -1.15 8.21
C ASN A 337 -8.61 -2.69 8.21
N GLY A 338 -7.93 -3.36 9.14
CA GLY A 338 -7.70 -4.81 9.10
C GLY A 338 -8.32 -5.63 10.22
N ASP A 339 -8.75 -5.01 11.34
CA ASP A 339 -9.32 -5.71 12.51
C ASP A 339 -10.81 -5.37 12.70
N THR A 340 -11.44 -6.05 13.64
CA THR A 340 -12.80 -5.76 14.14
C THR A 340 -12.92 -4.38 14.79
N THR A 341 -11.83 -3.80 15.27
CA THR A 341 -11.77 -2.45 15.87
C THR A 341 -10.48 -1.74 15.47
N ASP A 342 -10.52 -0.41 15.36
CA ASP A 342 -9.32 0.42 15.19
C ASP A 342 -8.55 0.55 16.50
N TRP A 343 -7.23 0.69 16.43
CA TRP A 343 -6.43 0.89 17.65
C TRP A 343 -5.05 1.48 17.36
N VAL A 344 -4.49 2.11 18.39
CA VAL A 344 -3.17 2.73 18.39
C VAL A 344 -2.40 2.25 19.60
N GLU A 345 -1.19 1.73 19.39
CA GLU A 345 -0.31 1.28 20.46
C GLU A 345 0.83 2.28 20.68
N ILE A 346 1.10 2.59 21.94
CA ILE A 346 2.26 3.40 22.36
C ILE A 346 3.29 2.54 23.09
N MET A 347 4.55 2.96 23.02
CA MET A 347 5.66 2.36 23.75
C MET A 347 6.44 3.41 24.52
N ASN A 348 6.77 3.10 25.78
CA ASN A 348 7.76 3.85 26.54
C ASN A 348 9.17 3.41 26.14
N ILE A 349 9.88 4.27 25.41
CA ILE A 349 11.27 4.05 24.99
C ILE A 349 12.29 4.65 25.96
N GLY A 350 11.80 5.27 27.04
CA GLY A 350 12.60 5.81 28.13
C GLY A 350 13.13 4.76 29.08
N THR A 351 13.95 5.22 30.01
CA THR A 351 14.50 4.44 31.13
C THR A 351 13.65 4.52 32.39
N GLN A 352 12.62 5.37 32.39
CA GLN A 352 11.77 5.66 33.55
C GLN A 352 10.31 5.35 33.28
N ALA A 353 9.58 4.96 34.33
CA ALA A 353 8.15 4.76 34.28
C ALA A 353 7.44 6.10 34.03
N VAL A 354 6.42 6.10 33.16
CA VAL A 354 5.64 7.30 32.80
C VAL A 354 4.23 7.14 33.33
N ASP A 355 3.75 8.10 34.13
CA ASP A 355 2.33 8.17 34.47
C ASP A 355 1.53 8.62 33.25
N ILE A 356 0.66 7.74 32.76
CA ILE A 356 -0.20 7.98 31.59
C ILE A 356 -1.67 8.18 32.00
N SER A 357 -1.95 8.38 33.28
CA SER A 357 -3.28 8.71 33.78
C SER A 357 -3.83 9.94 33.05
N GLY A 358 -5.08 9.85 32.59
CA GLY A 358 -5.77 10.93 31.87
C GLY A 358 -5.30 11.16 30.42
N TRP A 359 -4.36 10.38 29.88
CA TRP A 359 -3.97 10.48 28.47
C TRP A 359 -5.10 10.02 27.56
N TYR A 360 -5.15 10.51 26.31
CA TYR A 360 -6.20 10.16 25.35
C TYR A 360 -5.70 10.24 23.90
N LEU A 361 -6.41 9.57 22.99
CA LEU A 361 -6.14 9.54 21.56
C LEU A 361 -7.18 10.39 20.82
N LEU A 362 -6.74 11.24 19.89
CA LEU A 362 -7.61 11.85 18.85
C LEU A 362 -7.02 11.59 17.47
N ASP A 363 -7.85 11.77 16.45
CA ASP A 363 -7.47 11.67 15.05
C ASP A 363 -7.20 13.06 14.42
N ASN A 364 -7.39 13.18 13.11
CA ASN A 364 -7.28 14.46 12.41
C ASN A 364 -8.46 15.43 12.64
N ASP A 365 -9.50 15.05 13.39
CA ASP A 365 -10.62 15.92 13.84
C ASP A 365 -10.64 16.07 15.39
N PRO A 366 -9.65 16.76 15.99
CA PRO A 366 -9.55 16.87 17.44
C PRO A 366 -10.66 17.71 18.09
N VAL A 367 -11.48 18.40 17.29
CA VAL A 367 -12.62 19.20 17.79
C VAL A 367 -13.89 18.37 17.77
N GLY A 368 -14.20 17.73 16.64
CA GLY A 368 -15.38 16.88 16.47
C GLY A 368 -15.35 15.68 17.41
N HIS A 369 -14.19 15.03 17.52
CA HIS A 369 -14.05 13.80 18.29
C HIS A 369 -13.65 13.98 19.76
N LYS A 370 -13.57 15.22 20.26
CA LYS A 370 -13.22 15.48 21.67
C LYS A 370 -14.18 14.83 22.67
N GLY A 371 -15.46 14.68 22.30
CA GLY A 371 -16.48 14.03 23.13
C GLY A 371 -16.46 12.50 23.06
N ASP A 372 -15.68 11.94 22.14
CA ASP A 372 -15.73 10.53 21.74
C ASP A 372 -14.56 9.72 22.33
N VAL A 373 -13.78 10.32 23.22
CA VAL A 373 -12.62 9.72 23.90
C VAL A 373 -12.93 9.38 25.36
N THR A 374 -12.33 8.29 25.84
CA THR A 374 -12.27 7.92 27.25
C THR A 374 -10.81 7.98 27.71
N PRO A 375 -10.44 8.95 28.57
CA PRO A 375 -9.07 9.05 29.05
C PRO A 375 -8.61 7.82 29.83
N VAL A 376 -7.32 7.54 29.80
CA VAL A 376 -6.67 6.47 30.56
C VAL A 376 -6.98 6.63 32.06
N ALA A 377 -7.30 5.53 32.73
CA ALA A 377 -7.71 5.54 34.13
C ALA A 377 -6.61 6.04 35.09
N ASP A 378 -7.01 6.71 36.17
CA ASP A 378 -6.13 7.21 37.22
C ASP A 378 -5.24 6.10 37.82
N GLY A 379 -3.97 6.43 38.05
CA GLY A 379 -2.96 5.53 38.61
C GLY A 379 -2.34 4.56 37.59
N THR A 380 -2.50 4.81 36.28
CA THR A 380 -1.92 3.97 35.22
C THR A 380 -0.50 4.41 34.91
N THR A 381 0.47 3.53 35.13
CA THR A 381 1.88 3.77 34.84
C THR A 381 2.38 2.88 33.71
N LEU A 382 3.06 3.46 32.73
CA LEU A 382 3.71 2.78 31.62
C LEU A 382 5.20 2.59 31.92
N GLU A 383 5.58 1.37 32.29
CA GLU A 383 6.97 1.00 32.61
C GLU A 383 7.93 1.10 31.40
N PRO A 384 9.25 1.21 31.61
CA PRO A 384 10.23 1.17 30.53
C PRO A 384 10.06 -0.05 29.61
N SER A 385 10.05 0.18 28.29
CA SER A 385 9.82 -0.83 27.24
C SER A 385 8.45 -1.52 27.26
N ALA A 386 7.50 -1.05 28.08
CA ALA A 386 6.13 -1.55 28.07
C ALA A 386 5.29 -0.89 26.97
N LEU A 387 4.21 -1.58 26.59
CA LEU A 387 3.24 -1.17 25.57
C LEU A 387 1.91 -0.80 26.24
N TYR A 388 1.17 0.14 25.64
CA TYR A 388 -0.22 0.44 26.00
C TYR A 388 -1.04 0.64 24.73
N VAL A 389 -2.24 0.04 24.68
CA VAL A 389 -3.14 0.09 23.52
C VAL A 389 -4.34 0.97 23.83
N PHE A 390 -4.53 2.00 22.99
CA PHE A 390 -5.78 2.73 22.85
C PHE A 390 -6.65 1.97 21.85
N ASP A 391 -7.78 1.45 22.30
CA ASP A 391 -8.65 0.58 21.49
C ASP A 391 -10.01 1.23 21.25
N GLN A 392 -10.52 1.14 20.03
CA GLN A 392 -11.87 1.59 19.69
C GLN A 392 -12.88 0.76 20.48
N ASN A 393 -13.89 1.42 21.05
CA ASN A 393 -14.88 0.94 22.02
C ASN A 393 -14.38 0.81 23.48
N LYS A 394 -13.10 1.09 23.77
CA LYS A 394 -12.59 1.21 25.15
C LYS A 394 -12.11 2.63 25.44
N ASP A 395 -11.23 3.15 24.60
CA ASP A 395 -10.53 4.41 24.81
C ASP A 395 -11.04 5.51 23.84
N PHE A 396 -11.69 5.14 22.74
CA PHE A 396 -12.36 6.07 21.82
C PHE A 396 -13.50 5.39 21.04
N THR A 397 -14.35 6.16 20.34
CA THR A 397 -15.53 5.62 19.62
C THR A 397 -15.63 6.01 18.14
N PHE A 398 -14.75 6.88 17.64
CA PHE A 398 -14.59 7.19 16.21
C PHE A 398 -13.71 6.13 15.52
N GLY A 399 -13.65 6.16 14.19
CA GLY A 399 -12.79 5.29 13.39
C GLY A 399 -11.60 6.01 12.79
N LEU A 400 -10.55 5.26 12.45
CA LEU A 400 -9.31 5.76 11.85
C LEU A 400 -9.35 5.57 10.33
N GLY A 401 -9.40 6.68 9.58
CA GLY A 401 -9.72 6.70 8.14
C GLY A 401 -8.56 6.51 7.15
N LYS A 402 -8.91 6.49 5.85
CA LYS A 402 -7.97 6.50 4.72
C LYS A 402 -7.53 7.94 4.46
N ASP A 403 -6.30 8.29 4.83
CA ASP A 403 -5.78 9.67 4.96
C ASP A 403 -6.15 10.33 6.30
N ASP A 404 -5.51 9.84 7.36
CA ASP A 404 -5.82 10.21 8.73
C ASP A 404 -4.55 10.29 9.58
N LYS A 405 -4.67 10.67 10.86
CA LYS A 405 -3.58 10.62 11.83
C LYS A 405 -4.05 10.08 13.17
N ALA A 406 -3.11 9.58 13.96
CA ALA A 406 -3.28 9.29 15.38
C ALA A 406 -2.45 10.29 16.18
N VAL A 407 -3.04 10.89 17.22
CA VAL A 407 -2.37 11.82 18.14
C VAL A 407 -2.64 11.45 19.58
N ILE A 408 -1.57 11.24 20.32
CA ILE A 408 -1.61 10.96 21.75
C ILE A 408 -1.45 12.28 22.49
N TYR A 409 -2.43 12.58 23.33
CA TYR A 409 -2.43 13.72 24.23
C TYR A 409 -2.20 13.27 25.66
N ASP A 410 -1.43 14.06 26.42
CA ASP A 410 -1.38 13.94 27.87
C ASP A 410 -2.66 14.48 28.54
N ALA A 411 -2.80 14.29 29.85
CA ALA A 411 -3.94 14.78 30.62
C ALA A 411 -4.11 16.31 30.59
N GLY A 412 -3.03 17.04 30.30
CA GLY A 412 -3.03 18.51 30.16
C GLY A 412 -3.37 18.98 28.74
N GLY A 413 -3.58 18.05 27.79
CA GLY A 413 -3.86 18.35 26.39
C GLY A 413 -2.63 18.70 25.55
N SER A 414 -1.41 18.38 26.03
CA SER A 414 -0.19 18.52 25.22
C SER A 414 -0.01 17.27 24.34
N ILE A 415 0.49 17.45 23.11
CA ILE A 415 0.80 16.33 22.22
C ILE A 415 2.05 15.62 22.73
N VAL A 416 1.96 14.30 22.87
CA VAL A 416 3.06 13.41 23.23
C VAL A 416 3.67 12.75 22.00
N ALA A 417 2.83 12.19 21.14
CA ALA A 417 3.25 11.49 19.95
C ALA A 417 2.16 11.58 18.87
N GLU A 418 2.57 11.59 17.61
CA GLU A 418 1.63 11.53 16.49
C GLU A 418 2.21 10.71 15.32
N TYR A 419 1.30 10.20 14.50
CA TYR A 419 1.62 9.54 13.24
C TYR A 419 0.49 9.76 12.24
N ALA A 420 0.83 10.16 11.02
CA ALA A 420 -0.12 10.42 9.94
C ALA A 420 0.16 9.51 8.75
N TRP A 421 -0.89 9.08 8.06
CA TRP A 421 -0.82 8.20 6.88
C TRP A 421 -1.74 8.69 5.77
N LYS A 422 -1.49 8.25 4.53
CA LYS A 422 -2.28 8.63 3.33
C LYS A 422 -3.23 7.55 2.82
N ALA A 423 -2.95 6.32 3.17
CA ALA A 423 -3.78 5.17 2.85
C ALA A 423 -3.75 4.25 4.06
N HIS A 424 -4.69 3.31 4.13
CA HIS A 424 -4.57 2.22 5.09
C HIS A 424 -3.34 1.37 4.77
N ALA A 425 -2.71 0.80 5.79
CA ALA A 425 -1.74 -0.26 5.62
C ALA A 425 -2.43 -1.52 5.07
N ASN A 426 -1.66 -2.43 4.47
CA ASN A 426 -2.14 -3.76 4.09
C ASN A 426 -2.50 -4.61 5.32
N GLY A 427 -1.87 -4.33 6.46
CA GLY A 427 -2.29 -4.74 7.80
C GLY A 427 -2.22 -3.55 8.74
N VAL A 428 -1.07 -3.36 9.39
CA VAL A 428 -0.78 -2.27 10.31
C VAL A 428 0.34 -1.38 9.81
N TYR A 429 0.39 -0.14 10.29
CA TYR A 429 1.64 0.61 10.33
C TYR A 429 2.40 0.27 11.60
N ALA A 430 3.53 -0.43 11.49
CA ALA A 430 4.35 -0.87 12.63
C ALA A 430 5.73 -0.23 12.61
N ARG A 431 6.21 0.26 13.76
CA ARG A 431 7.62 0.66 13.93
C ARG A 431 8.50 -0.57 14.04
N ILE A 432 9.49 -0.66 13.16
CA ILE A 432 10.41 -1.80 13.12
C ILE A 432 11.85 -1.28 13.03
N PRO A 433 12.70 -1.47 14.06
CA PRO A 433 12.41 -2.11 15.35
C PRO A 433 11.44 -1.30 16.24
N ASP A 434 10.81 -1.95 17.22
CA ASP A 434 9.91 -1.30 18.19
C ASP A 434 10.45 0.03 18.73
N GLY A 435 9.58 1.03 18.75
CA GLY A 435 9.80 2.35 19.32
C GLY A 435 10.91 3.21 18.71
N THR A 436 11.77 2.64 17.85
CA THR A 436 12.98 3.32 17.35
C THR A 436 13.10 3.29 15.83
N GLY A 437 12.45 2.33 15.19
CA GLY A 437 12.38 2.21 13.75
C GLY A 437 11.38 3.16 13.10
N GLU A 438 11.48 3.24 11.78
CA GLU A 438 10.47 3.87 10.94
C GLU A 438 9.20 3.03 10.91
N PHE A 439 8.06 3.68 10.66
CA PHE A 439 6.82 2.97 10.38
C PHE A 439 6.91 2.28 9.01
N GLN A 440 6.55 1.00 9.01
CA GLN A 440 6.45 0.17 7.81
C GLN A 440 5.03 -0.37 7.72
N ASP A 441 4.54 -0.50 6.49
CA ASP A 441 3.32 -1.27 6.21
C ASP A 441 3.64 -2.75 6.44
N PHE A 442 2.97 -3.35 7.42
CA PHE A 442 3.26 -4.68 7.91
C PHE A 442 1.97 -5.51 7.93
N ALA A 443 1.97 -6.62 7.20
CA ALA A 443 0.76 -7.38 6.92
C ALA A 443 0.13 -8.08 8.15
N THR A 444 0.84 -8.17 9.28
CA THR A 444 0.36 -8.88 10.48
C THR A 444 0.41 -7.97 11.69
N ALA A 445 -0.75 -7.70 12.28
CA ALA A 445 -0.87 -6.98 13.54
C ALA A 445 -0.19 -7.71 14.71
N THR A 446 0.51 -6.97 15.55
CA THR A 446 1.17 -7.43 16.78
C THR A 446 0.60 -6.79 18.04
N LYS A 447 -0.66 -6.32 18.03
CA LYS A 447 -1.38 -5.74 19.17
C LYS A 447 -0.99 -6.31 20.53
N ASN A 448 -0.46 -5.45 21.40
CA ASN A 448 0.04 -5.75 22.75
C ASN A 448 1.24 -6.72 22.78
N LYS A 449 2.01 -6.78 21.71
CA LYS A 449 3.26 -7.53 21.54
C LYS A 449 4.24 -6.68 20.74
N LYS A 450 5.51 -7.07 20.78
CA LYS A 450 6.60 -6.39 20.09
C LYS A 450 6.55 -6.61 18.57
N ASN A 451 6.68 -5.54 17.79
CA ASN A 451 6.85 -5.52 16.34
C ASN A 451 8.20 -6.14 15.99
N LYS A 452 8.20 -7.41 15.60
CA LYS A 452 9.40 -8.10 15.12
C LYS A 452 9.18 -8.57 13.69
N VAL A 453 10.13 -8.24 12.82
CA VAL A 453 10.24 -8.90 11.52
C VAL A 453 10.79 -10.27 11.77
N MET A 454 9.88 -11.24 11.77
CA MET A 454 10.24 -12.65 11.81
C MET A 454 10.51 -13.14 10.38
N ASN A 455 11.28 -14.21 10.27
CA ASN A 455 11.53 -14.87 9.01
C ASN A 455 10.20 -15.29 8.34
N PRO A 456 9.90 -14.87 7.11
CA PRO A 456 8.64 -15.16 6.44
C PRO A 456 8.53 -16.62 5.95
N VAL A 457 9.53 -17.47 6.21
CA VAL A 457 9.49 -18.88 5.81
C VAL A 457 8.29 -19.60 6.41
N VAL A 458 7.61 -20.40 5.59
CA VAL A 458 6.44 -21.19 6.00
C VAL A 458 6.78 -22.68 6.03
N ILE A 459 6.07 -23.44 6.87
CA ILE A 459 6.03 -24.91 6.77
C ILE A 459 5.06 -25.25 5.64
N ASN A 460 5.56 -25.70 4.49
CA ASN A 460 4.74 -25.87 3.29
C ASN A 460 4.05 -27.25 3.22
N GLU A 461 4.78 -28.31 3.52
CA GLU A 461 4.27 -29.68 3.40
C GLU A 461 4.96 -30.60 4.41
N VAL A 462 4.21 -31.52 5.01
CA VAL A 462 4.73 -32.47 6.00
C VAL A 462 4.31 -33.89 5.66
N GLN A 463 5.27 -34.81 5.66
CA GLN A 463 5.01 -36.25 5.60
C GLN A 463 5.41 -36.90 6.92
N SER A 464 4.45 -37.61 7.51
CA SER A 464 4.61 -38.33 8.78
C SER A 464 4.48 -39.85 8.65
N ASN A 465 4.29 -40.35 7.42
CA ASN A 465 4.16 -41.78 7.13
C ASN A 465 4.27 -42.05 5.63
N ASP A 466 5.47 -42.42 5.17
CA ASP A 466 5.69 -42.83 3.79
C ASP A 466 5.03 -44.21 3.50
N PRO A 467 4.17 -44.35 2.47
CA PRO A 467 3.57 -45.64 2.12
C PRO A 467 4.57 -46.74 1.73
N SER A 468 5.79 -46.35 1.30
CA SER A 468 6.90 -47.24 0.94
C SER A 468 7.93 -47.42 2.08
N GLY A 469 7.70 -46.82 3.24
CA GLY A 469 8.58 -46.90 4.41
C GLY A 469 9.83 -46.02 4.35
N GLY A 470 9.81 -44.96 3.55
CA GLY A 470 10.80 -43.87 3.59
C GLY A 470 10.76 -43.04 4.89
N PRO A 471 11.77 -42.19 5.13
CA PRO A 471 11.82 -41.30 6.30
C PRO A 471 10.72 -40.24 6.27
N ASP A 472 10.35 -39.73 7.45
CA ASP A 472 9.51 -38.54 7.58
C ASP A 472 10.25 -37.31 7.02
N TRP A 473 9.51 -36.27 6.62
CA TRP A 473 10.11 -35.03 6.15
C TRP A 473 9.20 -33.82 6.37
N VAL A 474 9.84 -32.66 6.42
CA VAL A 474 9.23 -31.33 6.50
C VAL A 474 9.78 -30.49 5.37
N GLU A 475 8.89 -29.90 4.58
CA GLU A 475 9.23 -28.91 3.58
C GLU A 475 8.97 -27.50 4.11
N LEU A 476 9.95 -26.63 3.90
CA LEU A 476 9.85 -25.19 4.12
C LEU A 476 9.79 -24.49 2.76
N ALA A 477 9.00 -23.42 2.66
CA ALA A 477 8.93 -22.61 1.44
C ALA A 477 9.23 -21.13 1.70
N ASN A 478 9.86 -20.50 0.71
CA ASN A 478 10.09 -19.06 0.69
C ASN A 478 8.96 -18.37 -0.09
N PRO A 479 8.06 -17.62 0.57
CA PRO A 479 6.98 -16.91 -0.12
C PRO A 479 7.43 -15.62 -0.81
N THR A 480 8.70 -15.25 -0.70
CA THR A 480 9.21 -13.97 -1.21
C THR A 480 9.82 -14.11 -2.61
N ALA A 481 9.85 -12.99 -3.33
CA ALA A 481 10.46 -12.89 -4.66
C ALA A 481 12.00 -12.79 -4.64
N ASP A 482 12.62 -12.81 -3.46
CA ASP A 482 14.06 -12.74 -3.24
C ASP A 482 14.58 -14.00 -2.55
N GLU A 483 15.90 -14.24 -2.58
CA GLU A 483 16.50 -15.34 -1.81
C GLU A 483 16.34 -15.09 -0.30
N LEU A 484 15.86 -16.10 0.43
CA LEU A 484 15.59 -16.01 1.86
C LEU A 484 16.60 -16.86 2.64
N SER A 485 17.36 -16.24 3.54
CA SER A 485 18.17 -16.96 4.53
C SER A 485 17.27 -17.51 5.63
N ILE A 486 17.47 -18.78 5.99
CA ILE A 486 16.78 -19.47 7.09
C ILE A 486 17.77 -20.02 8.13
N SER A 487 18.98 -19.47 8.13
CA SER A 487 20.08 -19.87 9.01
C SER A 487 19.67 -19.71 10.48
N GLY A 488 19.98 -20.71 11.31
CA GLY A 488 19.76 -20.63 12.76
C GLY A 488 18.32 -20.86 13.22
N LEU A 489 17.33 -20.92 12.31
CA LEU A 489 15.95 -21.28 12.66
C LEU A 489 15.91 -22.68 13.29
N VAL A 490 14.93 -22.91 14.16
CA VAL A 490 14.84 -24.15 14.95
C VAL A 490 13.52 -24.88 14.70
N LEU A 491 13.60 -26.11 14.21
CA LEU A 491 12.48 -27.01 13.98
C LEU A 491 12.26 -27.94 15.18
N LYS A 492 11.00 -28.16 15.58
CA LYS A 492 10.60 -29.04 16.68
C LYS A 492 9.34 -29.84 16.32
N ASP A 493 9.18 -31.02 16.92
CA ASP A 493 7.91 -31.78 16.91
C ASP A 493 6.95 -31.23 18.00
N ASN A 494 5.92 -31.98 18.42
CA ASN A 494 5.08 -31.60 19.56
C ASN A 494 5.79 -31.61 20.93
N LYS A 495 7.02 -32.11 21.00
CA LYS A 495 7.86 -32.12 22.21
C LYS A 495 8.92 -31.04 22.06
N ASP A 496 9.36 -30.49 23.19
CA ASP A 496 10.50 -29.54 23.18
C ASP A 496 11.86 -30.28 23.29
N LYS A 497 11.86 -31.57 22.96
CA LYS A 497 13.01 -32.46 23.05
C LYS A 497 13.67 -32.57 21.69
N ASP A 498 15.01 -32.60 21.66
CA ASP A 498 15.81 -32.83 20.45
C ASP A 498 15.55 -31.81 19.30
N PRO A 499 15.58 -30.48 19.56
CA PRO A 499 15.36 -29.47 18.53
C PRO A 499 16.41 -29.56 17.41
N TYR A 500 15.99 -29.30 16.17
CA TYR A 500 16.88 -29.24 15.01
C TYR A 500 17.14 -27.79 14.61
N THR A 501 18.38 -27.31 14.76
CA THR A 501 18.80 -25.99 14.28
C THR A 501 19.24 -26.10 12.82
N ILE A 502 18.63 -25.29 11.95
CA ILE A 502 18.98 -25.19 10.54
C ILE A 502 20.41 -24.63 10.41
N PRO A 503 21.32 -25.29 9.67
CA PRO A 503 22.71 -24.88 9.57
C PRO A 503 22.91 -23.45 9.06
N GLU A 504 23.97 -22.81 9.53
CA GLU A 504 24.41 -21.50 9.03
C GLU A 504 24.71 -21.52 7.52
N GLY A 505 24.28 -20.46 6.83
CA GLY A 505 24.43 -20.30 5.38
C GLY A 505 23.35 -21.00 4.56
N THR A 506 22.29 -21.52 5.18
CA THR A 506 21.16 -22.13 4.47
C THR A 506 20.24 -21.04 3.92
N THR A 507 20.00 -21.09 2.60
CA THR A 507 19.06 -20.21 1.91
C THR A 507 18.03 -21.02 1.12
N ILE A 508 16.85 -20.42 0.91
CA ILE A 508 15.84 -20.90 -0.02
C ILE A 508 15.74 -19.87 -1.15
N PRO A 509 15.86 -20.27 -2.44
CA PRO A 509 15.64 -19.35 -3.57
C PRO A 509 14.29 -18.66 -3.51
N ALA A 510 14.14 -17.54 -4.23
CA ALA A 510 12.86 -16.86 -4.44
C ALA A 510 11.77 -17.85 -4.89
N ASN A 511 10.62 -17.85 -4.22
CA ASN A 511 9.50 -18.78 -4.47
C ASN A 511 9.89 -20.28 -4.42
N GLY A 512 11.00 -20.61 -3.76
CA GLY A 512 11.58 -21.95 -3.71
C GLY A 512 11.16 -22.76 -2.49
N TYR A 513 11.60 -24.02 -2.48
CA TYR A 513 11.30 -25.01 -1.44
C TYR A 513 12.59 -25.64 -0.89
N LEU A 514 12.59 -26.02 0.37
CA LEU A 514 13.64 -26.80 1.03
C LEU A 514 13.02 -27.97 1.80
N VAL A 515 13.38 -29.19 1.41
CA VAL A 515 12.94 -30.42 2.09
C VAL A 515 14.00 -30.86 3.10
N ILE A 516 13.61 -30.99 4.36
CA ILE A 516 14.43 -31.51 5.45
C ILE A 516 13.87 -32.89 5.81
N TYR A 517 14.70 -33.93 5.69
CA TYR A 517 14.32 -35.30 6.02
C TYR A 517 14.67 -35.65 7.47
N GLN A 518 13.97 -36.62 8.03
CA GLN A 518 14.36 -37.26 9.28
C GLN A 518 15.71 -37.96 9.12
N ASP A 519 16.61 -37.71 10.06
CA ASP A 519 17.88 -38.41 10.22
C ASP A 519 18.07 -38.73 11.71
N ASP A 520 17.92 -39.99 12.08
CA ASP A 520 18.03 -40.47 13.48
C ASP A 520 19.38 -40.12 14.13
N SER A 521 20.42 -39.81 13.35
CA SER A 521 21.71 -39.34 13.87
C SER A 521 21.76 -37.85 14.19
N GLY A 522 20.80 -37.07 13.64
CA GLY A 522 20.74 -35.61 13.70
C GLY A 522 21.83 -34.90 12.89
N ALA A 523 22.58 -35.62 12.05
CA ALA A 523 23.75 -35.07 11.36
C ALA A 523 23.38 -34.25 10.11
N THR A 524 22.33 -34.65 9.41
CA THR A 524 21.91 -34.07 8.12
C THR A 524 20.43 -33.69 8.06
N GLY A 525 19.69 -33.91 9.14
CA GLY A 525 18.26 -33.69 9.24
C GLY A 525 17.79 -33.72 10.69
N PHE A 526 16.48 -33.64 10.91
CA PHE A 526 15.92 -33.65 12.26
C PHE A 526 15.92 -35.07 12.86
N GLY A 527 16.22 -35.19 14.16
CA GLY A 527 16.37 -36.48 14.84
C GLY A 527 15.10 -37.03 15.50
N PHE A 528 13.98 -36.31 15.43
CA PHE A 528 12.68 -36.74 15.98
C PHE A 528 11.83 -37.43 14.89
N GLY A 529 10.92 -38.32 15.29
CA GLY A 529 9.94 -38.91 14.37
C GLY A 529 8.59 -38.20 14.45
N LEU A 530 7.84 -38.15 13.35
CA LEU A 530 6.53 -37.49 13.25
C LEU A 530 5.41 -38.52 13.40
N GLY A 531 4.79 -38.54 14.59
CA GLY A 531 3.81 -39.55 14.96
C GLY A 531 2.36 -39.29 14.50
N LYS A 532 1.42 -40.01 15.11
CA LYS A 532 -0.01 -39.78 14.92
C LYS A 532 -0.46 -38.55 15.73
N GLY A 533 -1.17 -37.62 15.10
CA GLY A 533 -1.57 -36.35 15.74
C GLY A 533 -0.39 -35.51 16.23
N ASP A 534 0.75 -35.60 15.56
CA ASP A 534 1.94 -34.81 15.92
C ASP A 534 1.85 -33.39 15.34
N SER A 535 2.85 -32.58 15.64
CA SER A 535 2.97 -31.21 15.14
C SER A 535 4.37 -30.95 14.64
N VAL A 536 4.51 -29.99 13.72
CA VAL A 536 5.80 -29.38 13.37
C VAL A 536 5.73 -27.91 13.73
N ARG A 537 6.76 -27.41 14.40
CA ARG A 537 6.86 -26.02 14.88
C ARG A 537 8.23 -25.45 14.51
N LEU A 538 8.24 -24.23 13.99
CA LEU A 538 9.44 -23.50 13.57
C LEU A 538 9.64 -22.27 14.45
N PHE A 539 10.88 -22.02 14.85
CA PHE A 539 11.25 -20.94 15.77
C PHE A 539 12.40 -20.09 15.23
N GLU A 540 12.39 -18.80 15.54
CA GLU A 540 13.48 -17.85 15.34
C GLU A 540 13.74 -17.12 16.66
N ASP A 541 14.99 -17.06 17.11
CA ASP A 541 15.39 -16.43 18.39
C ASP A 541 14.56 -16.85 19.62
N GLY A 542 14.01 -18.07 19.59
CA GLY A 542 13.18 -18.65 20.65
C GLY A 542 11.68 -18.41 20.52
N GLU A 543 11.24 -17.62 19.55
CA GLU A 543 9.82 -17.35 19.25
C GLU A 543 9.31 -18.25 18.13
N GLN A 544 8.09 -18.76 18.26
CA GLN A 544 7.50 -19.64 17.25
C GLN A 544 6.94 -18.81 16.08
N ILE A 545 7.43 -19.07 14.88
CA ILE A 545 7.07 -18.32 13.65
C ILE A 545 6.10 -19.08 12.75
N ALA A 546 6.10 -20.42 12.81
CA ALA A 546 5.16 -21.25 12.07
C ALA A 546 4.87 -22.53 12.85
N ALA A 547 3.65 -23.07 12.71
CA ALA A 547 3.31 -24.38 13.26
C ALA A 547 2.15 -25.01 12.50
N THR A 548 2.15 -26.35 12.46
CA THR A 548 1.02 -27.13 11.97
C THR A 548 0.85 -28.40 12.78
N THR A 549 -0.38 -28.90 12.86
CA THR A 549 -0.77 -30.12 13.58
C THR A 549 -1.83 -30.84 12.75
N TRP A 550 -1.69 -32.16 12.61
CA TRP A 550 -2.66 -32.98 11.87
C TRP A 550 -3.60 -33.74 12.84
N PRO A 551 -4.72 -34.29 12.35
CA PRO A 551 -5.76 -34.85 13.22
C PRO A 551 -5.27 -35.95 14.17
N ASP A 552 -5.72 -35.87 15.43
CA ASP A 552 -5.43 -36.84 16.48
C ASP A 552 -5.66 -38.29 16.03
N GLY A 553 -4.70 -39.16 16.35
CA GLY A 553 -4.79 -40.59 16.05
C GLY A 553 -4.56 -40.99 14.58
N SER A 554 -4.27 -40.02 13.70
CA SER A 554 -3.93 -40.26 12.29
C SER A 554 -2.51 -39.80 11.95
N HIS A 555 -1.90 -40.43 10.95
CA HIS A 555 -0.76 -39.83 10.23
C HIS A 555 -1.31 -38.94 9.10
N THR A 556 -0.47 -38.07 8.56
CA THR A 556 -0.70 -37.38 7.28
C THR A 556 -1.03 -38.39 6.17
N ASN A 557 -1.88 -38.00 5.19
CA ASN A 557 -2.33 -38.91 4.14
C ASN A 557 -2.62 -38.20 2.80
N PRO A 558 -1.75 -38.29 1.79
CA PRO A 558 -0.38 -38.81 1.89
C PRO A 558 0.52 -37.86 2.69
N THR A 559 0.31 -36.55 2.58
CA THR A 559 1.04 -35.49 3.29
C THR A 559 0.07 -34.40 3.74
N TRP A 560 0.56 -33.47 4.57
CA TRP A 560 -0.20 -32.37 5.15
C TRP A 560 0.37 -31.05 4.64
N GLY A 561 -0.33 -30.42 3.70
CA GLY A 561 0.14 -29.26 2.95
C GLY A 561 -0.59 -27.98 3.34
N LEU A 562 0.13 -26.86 3.28
CA LEU A 562 -0.39 -25.50 3.42
C LEU A 562 -1.26 -25.16 2.21
N TYR A 563 -2.46 -24.64 2.46
CA TYR A 563 -3.45 -24.31 1.45
C TYR A 563 -3.97 -22.86 1.56
N PRO A 564 -3.96 -22.09 0.46
CA PRO A 564 -3.23 -22.34 -0.80
C PRO A 564 -1.73 -22.59 -0.60
N ASP A 565 -1.08 -23.22 -1.59
CA ASP A 565 0.34 -23.52 -1.54
C ASP A 565 1.17 -22.26 -1.26
N VAL A 566 2.15 -22.35 -0.35
CA VAL A 566 3.05 -21.28 0.12
C VAL A 566 2.37 -20.08 0.83
N ASN A 567 1.24 -19.60 0.33
CA ASN A 567 0.54 -18.38 0.79
C ASN A 567 -0.72 -18.70 1.61
N GLY A 568 -0.85 -19.93 2.08
CA GLY A 568 -2.03 -20.41 2.78
C GLY A 568 -2.07 -20.02 4.25
N ASN A 569 -3.27 -20.13 4.83
CA ASN A 569 -3.51 -19.96 6.27
C ASN A 569 -4.13 -21.21 6.91
N SER A 570 -4.30 -22.27 6.13
CA SER A 570 -4.93 -23.52 6.55
C SER A 570 -4.12 -24.71 6.04
N TYR A 571 -4.14 -25.82 6.76
CA TYR A 571 -3.53 -27.06 6.28
C TYR A 571 -4.59 -28.11 5.97
N ARG A 572 -4.30 -28.93 4.96
CA ARG A 572 -5.13 -30.09 4.61
C ARG A 572 -4.29 -31.17 3.95
N ASN A 573 -4.87 -32.36 3.82
CA ASN A 573 -4.22 -33.43 3.07
C ASN A 573 -4.08 -33.04 1.59
N THR A 574 -2.90 -33.27 1.04
CA THR A 574 -2.61 -33.10 -0.39
C THR A 574 -3.21 -34.26 -1.21
N LEU A 575 -3.18 -34.15 -2.54
CA LEU A 575 -3.55 -35.22 -3.46
C LEU A 575 -2.43 -36.25 -3.61
N GLU A 576 -1.19 -35.78 -3.64
CA GLU A 576 0.04 -36.57 -3.73
C GLU A 576 1.18 -35.85 -2.99
N ALA A 577 2.21 -36.58 -2.59
CA ALA A 577 3.40 -35.99 -1.97
C ALA A 577 4.19 -35.17 -3.01
N THR A 578 4.53 -33.92 -2.69
CA THR A 578 5.19 -32.98 -3.62
C THR A 578 6.54 -32.44 -3.12
N PRO A 579 7.48 -33.27 -2.63
CA PRO A 579 8.74 -32.77 -2.09
C PRO A 579 9.57 -32.02 -3.14
N GLY A 580 9.84 -30.74 -2.87
CA GLY A 580 10.55 -29.78 -3.70
C GLY A 580 9.68 -29.08 -4.76
N ALA A 581 8.36 -29.18 -4.67
CA ALA A 581 7.41 -28.64 -5.64
C ALA A 581 6.13 -28.12 -4.97
N ALA A 582 5.32 -27.36 -5.72
CA ALA A 582 4.06 -26.82 -5.23
C ALA A 582 3.08 -27.93 -4.79
N ASN A 583 2.41 -27.70 -3.66
CA ASN A 583 1.39 -28.61 -3.13
C ASN A 583 0.25 -28.81 -4.13
N LYS A 584 -0.17 -30.05 -4.30
CA LYS A 584 -1.35 -30.40 -5.10
C LYS A 584 -2.54 -30.77 -4.24
N PHE A 585 -3.71 -30.24 -4.58
CA PHE A 585 -4.95 -30.51 -3.87
C PHE A 585 -6.04 -31.01 -4.83
N ALA A 586 -6.90 -31.90 -4.35
CA ALA A 586 -8.03 -32.38 -5.12
C ALA A 586 -8.98 -31.23 -5.51
N GLY A 587 -9.39 -31.19 -6.78
CA GLY A 587 -10.31 -30.17 -7.31
C GLY A 587 -9.69 -28.80 -7.59
N ILE A 588 -8.38 -28.64 -7.39
CA ILE A 588 -7.61 -27.45 -7.75
C ILE A 588 -6.84 -27.73 -9.04
N PRO A 589 -7.03 -26.94 -10.11
CA PRO A 589 -6.28 -27.11 -11.36
C PRO A 589 -4.77 -26.95 -11.17
N ASP A 590 -3.99 -27.69 -11.95
CA ASP A 590 -2.56 -27.41 -12.10
C ASP A 590 -2.38 -26.03 -12.74
N VAL A 591 -1.34 -25.29 -12.33
CA VAL A 591 -0.95 -24.00 -12.92
C VAL A 591 0.33 -24.17 -13.72
N ILE A 592 0.32 -23.74 -14.99
CA ILE A 592 1.49 -23.75 -15.87
C ILE A 592 1.88 -22.34 -16.30
N ALA A 593 3.16 -22.16 -16.65
CA ALA A 593 3.62 -20.94 -17.28
C ALA A 593 3.00 -20.76 -18.68
N TRP A 594 2.98 -19.52 -19.17
CA TRP A 594 2.55 -19.20 -20.52
C TRP A 594 3.26 -20.10 -21.57
N PRO A 595 2.51 -20.87 -22.38
CA PRO A 595 3.10 -21.85 -23.32
C PRO A 595 3.58 -21.21 -24.63
N GLY A 596 4.19 -20.03 -24.55
CA GLY A 596 4.58 -19.21 -25.70
C GLY A 596 5.77 -18.31 -25.43
N SER A 597 5.89 -17.23 -26.21
CA SER A 597 6.89 -16.19 -25.94
C SER A 597 6.38 -15.23 -24.87
N ASP A 598 7.26 -14.81 -23.96
CA ASP A 598 6.99 -13.72 -23.02
C ASP A 598 6.92 -12.33 -23.68
N GLN A 599 7.26 -12.22 -24.96
CA GLN A 599 7.24 -10.95 -25.67
C GLN A 599 5.82 -10.61 -26.13
N VAL A 600 5.36 -9.43 -25.74
CA VAL A 600 4.10 -8.82 -26.16
C VAL A 600 4.41 -7.47 -26.80
N ARG A 601 3.67 -7.12 -27.86
CA ARG A 601 3.78 -5.80 -28.50
C ARG A 601 2.40 -5.17 -28.68
N ILE A 602 2.33 -3.86 -28.47
CA ILE A 602 1.15 -3.06 -28.78
C ILE A 602 0.99 -2.95 -30.30
N PHE A 603 -0.23 -3.13 -30.80
CA PHE A 603 -0.58 -2.93 -32.20
C PHE A 603 -0.96 -1.47 -32.47
N ASP A 604 -1.86 -0.91 -31.67
CA ASP A 604 -2.51 0.37 -31.88
C ASP A 604 -1.86 1.49 -31.03
N THR A 605 -0.64 1.88 -31.43
CA THR A 605 0.07 3.01 -30.79
C THR A 605 -0.57 4.40 -31.01
N THR A 606 -1.66 4.45 -31.78
CA THR A 606 -2.56 5.60 -31.93
C THR A 606 -4.00 5.10 -31.81
N PRO A 607 -4.95 5.95 -31.35
CA PRO A 607 -6.32 5.51 -31.16
C PRO A 607 -6.93 4.85 -32.40
N THR A 608 -7.16 3.54 -32.33
CA THR A 608 -7.62 2.70 -33.44
C THR A 608 -8.96 2.04 -33.13
N PHE A 609 -9.15 1.62 -31.88
CA PHE A 609 -10.38 1.05 -31.36
C PHE A 609 -11.06 2.01 -30.39
N LEU A 610 -12.26 1.65 -29.95
CA LEU A 610 -13.01 2.41 -28.94
C LEU A 610 -12.58 1.99 -27.54
N GLU A 611 -12.91 2.82 -26.55
CA GLU A 611 -12.46 2.66 -25.15
C GLU A 611 -12.98 1.35 -24.52
N ASP A 612 -14.19 0.93 -24.88
CA ASP A 612 -14.88 -0.23 -24.31
C ASP A 612 -14.67 -1.51 -25.18
N SER A 613 -13.48 -1.69 -25.77
CA SER A 613 -13.21 -2.85 -26.65
C SER A 613 -12.76 -4.07 -25.85
N SER A 614 -13.55 -5.14 -25.85
CA SER A 614 -13.24 -6.36 -25.07
C SER A 614 -13.30 -7.65 -25.91
N GLY A 615 -14.30 -7.92 -26.75
CA GLY A 615 -14.41 -9.24 -27.39
C GLY A 615 -13.50 -9.45 -28.62
N LEU A 616 -12.91 -10.65 -28.74
CA LEU A 616 -12.09 -11.08 -29.89
C LEU A 616 -12.43 -12.50 -30.35
N ASP A 617 -12.33 -12.76 -31.66
CA ASP A 617 -12.34 -14.11 -32.24
C ASP A 617 -11.48 -14.18 -33.51
N PHE A 618 -10.86 -15.33 -33.77
CA PHE A 618 -10.12 -15.59 -35.00
C PHE A 618 -10.82 -16.64 -35.87
N ALA A 619 -11.30 -16.23 -37.03
CA ALA A 619 -11.93 -17.13 -37.99
C ALA A 619 -11.55 -16.81 -39.44
N ASN A 620 -11.32 -17.86 -40.23
CA ASN A 620 -11.10 -17.76 -41.68
C ASN A 620 -9.97 -16.78 -42.07
N GLY A 621 -8.89 -16.73 -41.28
CA GLY A 621 -7.73 -15.86 -41.52
C GLY A 621 -7.95 -14.40 -41.15
N LYS A 622 -9.03 -14.10 -40.41
CA LYS A 622 -9.42 -12.77 -39.98
C LYS A 622 -9.58 -12.72 -38.46
N LEU A 623 -9.24 -11.58 -37.88
CA LEU A 623 -9.53 -11.25 -36.49
C LEU A 623 -10.81 -10.40 -36.46
N TYR A 624 -11.76 -10.83 -35.65
CA TYR A 624 -13.01 -10.12 -35.34
C TYR A 624 -12.83 -9.49 -33.96
N ALA A 625 -13.22 -8.23 -33.85
CA ALA A 625 -13.03 -7.42 -32.66
C ALA A 625 -14.29 -6.62 -32.39
N VAL A 626 -14.81 -6.62 -31.18
CA VAL A 626 -16.04 -5.89 -30.81
C VAL A 626 -15.78 -4.88 -29.69
N ASP A 627 -16.48 -3.76 -29.78
CA ASP A 627 -16.65 -2.78 -28.71
C ASP A 627 -18.00 -2.96 -28.04
N ASN A 628 -17.96 -2.99 -26.72
CA ASN A 628 -19.06 -3.37 -25.85
C ASN A 628 -20.14 -2.30 -25.82
N GLY A 629 -19.71 -1.08 -25.46
CA GLY A 629 -20.59 0.06 -25.25
C GLY A 629 -21.41 0.45 -26.48
N THR A 630 -20.95 0.13 -27.68
CA THR A 630 -21.66 0.46 -28.93
C THR A 630 -22.14 -0.73 -29.73
N ALA A 631 -21.71 -1.95 -29.41
CA ALA A 631 -21.84 -3.16 -30.23
C ALA A 631 -21.30 -2.98 -31.66
N THR A 632 -20.23 -2.20 -31.80
CA THR A 632 -19.53 -2.01 -33.07
C THR A 632 -18.42 -3.04 -33.20
N PHE A 633 -18.39 -3.79 -34.30
CA PHE A 633 -17.29 -4.73 -34.55
C PHE A 633 -16.50 -4.39 -35.80
N TRP A 634 -15.20 -4.69 -35.75
CA TRP A 634 -14.26 -4.61 -36.84
C TRP A 634 -13.86 -6.00 -37.29
N VAL A 635 -13.42 -6.08 -38.55
CA VAL A 635 -12.84 -7.29 -39.11
C VAL A 635 -11.50 -6.93 -39.73
N MET A 636 -10.49 -7.70 -39.39
CA MET A 636 -9.10 -7.41 -39.74
C MET A 636 -8.46 -8.60 -40.43
N ASP A 637 -7.83 -8.36 -41.58
CA ASP A 637 -7.00 -9.32 -42.27
C ASP A 637 -5.71 -9.56 -41.47
N VAL A 638 -5.40 -10.83 -41.25
CA VAL A 638 -4.23 -11.25 -40.47
C VAL A 638 -3.11 -11.71 -41.38
N ALA A 639 -1.92 -11.15 -41.20
CA ALA A 639 -0.69 -11.61 -41.85
C ALA A 639 -0.01 -12.73 -41.05
N LYS A 640 0.92 -13.46 -41.68
CA LYS A 640 1.62 -14.60 -41.03
C LYS A 640 2.46 -14.21 -39.80
N ASP A 641 2.90 -12.96 -39.71
CA ASP A 641 3.62 -12.42 -38.55
C ASP A 641 2.68 -11.83 -37.48
N GLY A 642 1.36 -12.02 -37.65
CA GLY A 642 0.33 -11.49 -36.77
C GLY A 642 0.05 -10.00 -36.93
N THR A 643 0.66 -9.31 -37.90
CA THR A 643 0.25 -7.94 -38.22
C THR A 643 -1.13 -7.90 -38.84
N LEU A 644 -1.85 -6.80 -38.61
CA LEU A 644 -3.26 -6.69 -38.94
C LEU A 644 -3.53 -5.47 -39.82
N THR A 645 -4.49 -5.59 -40.72
CA THR A 645 -5.06 -4.49 -41.51
C THR A 645 -6.57 -4.61 -41.55
N PHE A 646 -7.31 -3.50 -41.52
CA PHE A 646 -8.77 -3.58 -41.67
C PHE A 646 -9.16 -4.26 -42.98
N ALA A 647 -10.12 -5.17 -42.90
CA ALA A 647 -10.75 -5.74 -44.08
C ALA A 647 -11.62 -4.66 -44.76
N ASP A 648 -11.72 -4.74 -46.09
CA ASP A 648 -12.50 -3.78 -46.90
C ASP A 648 -13.93 -3.59 -46.33
N GLY A 649 -14.27 -2.34 -46.01
CA GLY A 649 -15.59 -1.96 -45.49
C GLY A 649 -15.76 -2.11 -43.97
N PHE A 650 -14.69 -2.38 -43.24
CA PHE A 650 -14.66 -2.44 -41.77
C PHE A 650 -13.74 -1.39 -41.15
N GLU A 651 -13.21 -0.43 -41.91
CA GLU A 651 -12.31 0.62 -41.42
C GLU A 651 -12.97 1.56 -40.38
N GLN A 652 -14.30 1.58 -40.32
CA GLN A 652 -15.09 2.31 -39.32
C GLN A 652 -15.93 1.39 -38.43
N GLY A 653 -15.71 0.07 -38.55
CA GLY A 653 -16.54 -0.96 -37.92
C GLY A 653 -17.97 -1.01 -38.47
N LYS A 654 -18.73 -2.00 -37.99
CA LYS A 654 -20.17 -2.13 -38.23
C LYS A 654 -20.88 -2.32 -36.92
N ARG A 655 -21.89 -1.50 -36.68
CA ARG A 655 -22.69 -1.51 -35.46
C ARG A 655 -23.86 -2.49 -35.55
N VAL A 656 -23.99 -3.36 -34.56
CA VAL A 656 -25.10 -4.30 -34.44
C VAL A 656 -26.26 -3.65 -33.67
N CYS A 657 -27.49 -4.03 -34.00
CA CYS A 657 -28.69 -3.61 -33.28
C CYS A 657 -29.70 -4.74 -33.14
N PHE A 658 -30.50 -4.68 -32.08
CA PHE A 658 -31.58 -5.63 -31.84
C PHE A 658 -32.62 -5.59 -32.96
N GLN A 659 -33.33 -6.71 -33.20
CA GLN A 659 -34.42 -6.75 -34.19
C GLN A 659 -35.51 -5.72 -33.89
N LYS A 660 -35.84 -5.51 -32.61
CA LYS A 660 -36.85 -4.54 -32.18
C LYS A 660 -36.53 -3.09 -32.56
N ASP A 661 -35.24 -2.81 -32.78
CA ASP A 661 -34.73 -1.49 -33.11
C ASP A 661 -34.50 -1.31 -34.61
N SER A 662 -34.94 -2.25 -35.47
CA SER A 662 -34.67 -2.21 -36.93
C SER A 662 -34.94 -0.84 -37.55
N ASP A 663 -36.03 -0.19 -37.13
CA ASP A 663 -36.54 1.07 -37.66
C ASP A 663 -36.05 2.31 -36.88
N ASN A 664 -35.21 2.13 -35.87
CA ASN A 664 -34.66 3.19 -35.02
C ASN A 664 -33.13 3.26 -35.11
N GLU A 665 -32.63 4.12 -35.99
CA GLU A 665 -31.19 4.36 -36.18
C GLU A 665 -30.50 4.91 -34.92
N LYS A 666 -31.26 5.56 -34.02
CA LYS A 666 -30.74 6.16 -32.78
C LYS A 666 -30.88 5.26 -31.55
N ALA A 667 -31.37 4.03 -31.72
CA ALA A 667 -31.43 3.08 -30.62
C ALA A 667 -30.05 2.87 -30.03
N LYS A 668 -29.94 2.87 -28.70
CA LYS A 668 -28.68 2.71 -27.97
C LYS A 668 -28.06 1.32 -28.15
N GLY A 669 -28.88 0.33 -28.53
CA GLY A 669 -28.41 -0.98 -28.99
C GLY A 669 -27.96 -1.90 -27.86
N PRO A 670 -27.30 -3.01 -28.21
CA PRO A 670 -26.75 -3.95 -27.25
C PRO A 670 -25.60 -3.30 -26.47
N ASP A 671 -25.42 -3.71 -25.22
CA ASP A 671 -24.10 -3.76 -24.59
C ASP A 671 -23.51 -5.11 -24.97
N ALA A 672 -22.69 -5.14 -26.01
CA ALA A 672 -22.06 -6.39 -26.44
C ALA A 672 -20.90 -6.69 -25.50
N GLU A 673 -20.43 -7.94 -25.44
CA GLU A 673 -19.25 -8.31 -24.65
C GLU A 673 -18.36 -9.23 -25.50
N GLY A 674 -18.85 -10.45 -25.77
CA GLY A 674 -18.17 -11.42 -26.63
C GLY A 674 -18.54 -11.34 -28.11
N ILE A 675 -17.64 -11.83 -28.97
CA ILE A 675 -17.87 -12.06 -30.40
C ILE A 675 -17.33 -13.43 -30.82
N THR A 676 -18.03 -14.13 -31.71
CA THR A 676 -17.56 -15.39 -32.33
C THR A 676 -18.10 -15.58 -33.75
N VAL A 677 -17.48 -16.44 -34.55
CA VAL A 677 -17.84 -16.69 -35.94
C VAL A 677 -18.04 -18.17 -36.22
N ASP A 678 -19.17 -18.53 -36.82
CA ASP A 678 -19.43 -19.93 -37.18
C ASP A 678 -18.72 -20.39 -38.47
N GLY A 679 -18.77 -21.69 -38.73
CA GLY A 679 -18.18 -22.30 -39.92
C GLY A 679 -18.76 -21.83 -41.26
N SER A 680 -19.85 -21.06 -41.27
CA SER A 680 -20.42 -20.42 -42.46
C SER A 680 -20.02 -18.95 -42.62
N GLY A 681 -19.31 -18.38 -41.63
CA GLY A 681 -18.89 -16.99 -41.59
C GLY A 681 -19.95 -16.03 -41.04
N MET A 682 -20.96 -16.54 -40.33
CA MET A 682 -21.91 -15.70 -39.61
C MET A 682 -21.30 -15.26 -38.28
N VAL A 683 -21.53 -14.01 -37.90
CA VAL A 683 -20.99 -13.39 -36.68
C VAL A 683 -22.05 -13.41 -35.60
N TYR A 684 -21.65 -13.72 -34.38
CA TYR A 684 -22.50 -13.77 -33.20
C TYR A 684 -21.90 -12.86 -32.13
N LEU A 685 -22.70 -11.96 -31.56
CA LEU A 685 -22.31 -11.15 -30.42
C LEU A 685 -23.08 -11.63 -29.20
N ALA A 686 -22.40 -11.78 -28.07
CA ALA A 686 -23.06 -11.87 -26.79
C ALA A 686 -23.30 -10.46 -26.25
N SER A 687 -24.41 -10.28 -25.55
CA SER A 687 -24.78 -9.01 -24.95
C SER A 687 -25.40 -9.26 -23.60
N GLU A 688 -24.89 -8.63 -22.54
CA GLU A 688 -25.46 -8.79 -21.19
C GLU A 688 -26.73 -7.96 -20.99
N ARG A 689 -26.91 -6.87 -21.77
CA ARG A 689 -28.07 -5.97 -21.63
C ARG A 689 -28.38 -5.12 -22.85
N ASP A 690 -29.53 -4.46 -22.79
CA ASP A 690 -29.88 -3.36 -23.69
C ASP A 690 -29.44 -2.01 -23.09
N ASN A 691 -28.62 -1.25 -23.80
CA ASN A 691 -28.10 0.05 -23.37
C ASN A 691 -29.20 1.13 -23.17
N SER A 692 -30.43 0.89 -23.63
CA SER A 692 -31.61 1.69 -23.30
C SER A 692 -32.17 1.44 -21.90
N SER A 693 -31.80 0.32 -21.26
CA SER A 693 -32.27 -0.14 -19.95
C SER A 693 -31.13 -0.76 -19.12
N LYS A 694 -30.06 0.01 -18.86
CA LYS A 694 -28.80 -0.47 -18.23
C LYS A 694 -28.92 -1.17 -16.87
N GLY A 695 -30.04 -1.03 -16.16
CA GLY A 695 -30.27 -1.67 -14.86
C GLY A 695 -30.97 -3.03 -14.93
N VAL A 696 -31.09 -3.62 -16.12
CA VAL A 696 -31.86 -4.86 -16.34
C VAL A 696 -31.02 -5.83 -17.20
N ASN A 697 -30.77 -7.03 -16.68
CA ASN A 697 -30.12 -8.10 -17.42
C ASN A 697 -30.96 -8.48 -18.64
N TYR A 698 -30.31 -8.66 -19.76
CA TYR A 698 -30.90 -9.15 -20.99
C TYR A 698 -29.85 -9.93 -21.78
N ASP A 699 -29.37 -11.01 -21.16
CA ASP A 699 -28.32 -11.90 -21.67
C ASP A 699 -28.75 -12.52 -23.00
N THR A 700 -28.22 -12.02 -24.12
CA THR A 700 -28.71 -12.34 -25.46
C THR A 700 -27.57 -12.63 -26.42
N ILE A 701 -27.71 -13.66 -27.26
CA ILE A 701 -26.83 -13.87 -28.43
C ILE A 701 -27.51 -13.29 -29.67
N LEU A 702 -26.78 -12.46 -30.43
CA LEU A 702 -27.23 -11.76 -31.64
C LEU A 702 -26.47 -12.25 -32.86
N MET A 703 -27.16 -12.83 -33.85
CA MET A 703 -26.53 -13.26 -35.10
C MET A 703 -26.65 -12.18 -36.19
N VAL A 704 -25.55 -11.84 -36.86
CA VAL A 704 -25.51 -10.94 -38.03
C VAL A 704 -24.71 -11.52 -39.19
N ASN A 705 -25.05 -11.08 -40.41
CA ASN A 705 -24.25 -11.41 -41.60
C ASN A 705 -23.23 -10.29 -41.85
N PRO A 706 -21.92 -10.50 -41.63
CA PRO A 706 -20.91 -9.45 -41.79
C PRO A 706 -20.77 -8.97 -43.24
N SER A 707 -21.23 -9.75 -44.23
CA SER A 707 -21.16 -9.40 -45.65
C SER A 707 -22.25 -8.42 -46.11
N GLU A 708 -23.20 -8.08 -45.24
CA GLU A 708 -24.21 -7.06 -45.57
C GLU A 708 -23.58 -5.67 -45.74
N SER A 709 -24.12 -4.91 -46.70
CA SER A 709 -23.66 -3.55 -46.98
C SER A 709 -24.16 -2.56 -45.93
N GLY A 710 -23.32 -1.59 -45.59
CA GLY A 710 -23.66 -0.54 -44.62
C GLY A 710 -22.90 -0.70 -43.31
N THR A 711 -22.98 0.34 -42.48
CA THR A 711 -22.31 0.42 -41.17
C THR A 711 -23.21 0.03 -40.00
N ARG A 712 -24.46 -0.35 -40.28
CA ARG A 712 -25.44 -0.79 -39.29
C ARG A 712 -26.06 -2.12 -39.72
N LEU A 713 -25.95 -3.12 -38.88
CA LEU A 713 -26.47 -4.48 -39.10
C LEU A 713 -27.59 -4.76 -38.09
N VAL A 714 -28.74 -5.18 -38.59
CA VAL A 714 -29.85 -5.64 -37.73
C VAL A 714 -29.65 -7.13 -37.47
N ALA A 715 -29.76 -7.55 -36.20
CA ALA A 715 -29.70 -8.95 -35.83
C ALA A 715 -30.71 -9.77 -36.65
N ARG A 716 -30.25 -10.84 -37.30
CA ARG A 716 -31.09 -11.75 -38.08
C ARG A 716 -31.83 -12.73 -37.18
N LYS A 717 -31.15 -13.20 -36.14
CA LYS A 717 -31.69 -14.03 -35.06
C LYS A 717 -31.19 -13.53 -33.72
N GLN A 718 -31.97 -13.79 -32.68
CA GLN A 718 -31.63 -13.43 -31.30
C GLN A 718 -32.07 -14.54 -30.35
N TRP A 719 -31.25 -14.86 -29.36
CA TRP A 719 -31.55 -15.91 -28.37
C TRP A 719 -31.37 -15.36 -26.96
N ASP A 720 -32.45 -15.29 -26.20
CA ASP A 720 -32.46 -14.82 -24.80
C ASP A 720 -32.10 -15.97 -23.85
N LEU A 721 -31.00 -15.78 -23.11
CA LEU A 721 -30.42 -16.70 -22.14
C LEU A 721 -30.73 -16.30 -20.69
N THR A 722 -31.33 -15.13 -20.46
CA THR A 722 -31.45 -14.49 -19.14
C THR A 722 -32.08 -15.41 -18.09
N ALA A 723 -33.07 -16.20 -18.50
CA ALA A 723 -33.81 -17.09 -17.60
C ALA A 723 -33.08 -18.41 -17.28
N THR A 724 -32.04 -18.77 -18.04
CA THR A 724 -31.27 -20.01 -17.85
C THR A 724 -30.00 -19.77 -17.03
N LEU A 725 -29.51 -18.53 -16.99
CA LEU A 725 -28.30 -18.15 -16.27
C LEU A 725 -28.57 -17.76 -14.80
N PRO A 726 -27.57 -17.92 -13.91
CA PRO A 726 -27.62 -17.35 -12.57
C PRO A 726 -27.93 -15.85 -12.60
N GLN A 727 -28.74 -15.38 -11.65
CA GLN A 727 -29.09 -13.97 -11.57
C GLN A 727 -27.96 -13.18 -10.90
N VAL A 728 -27.45 -12.21 -11.62
CA VAL A 728 -26.32 -11.35 -11.27
C VAL A 728 -26.72 -9.88 -11.45
N SER A 729 -25.88 -8.93 -11.04
CA SER A 729 -26.16 -7.52 -11.37
C SER A 729 -26.13 -7.34 -12.89
N ALA A 730 -26.78 -6.29 -13.39
CA ALA A 730 -26.88 -6.07 -14.83
C ALA A 730 -25.55 -5.75 -15.53
N ASN A 731 -24.46 -5.57 -14.78
CA ASN A 731 -23.11 -5.30 -15.27
C ASN A 731 -22.13 -6.40 -14.83
N MET A 732 -22.64 -7.60 -14.64
CA MET A 732 -21.83 -8.78 -14.33
C MET A 732 -22.41 -10.01 -15.04
N GLY A 733 -23.02 -9.79 -16.21
CA GLY A 733 -23.79 -10.76 -16.99
C GLY A 733 -22.91 -11.64 -17.88
N VAL A 734 -23.44 -11.97 -19.06
CA VAL A 734 -22.67 -12.69 -20.08
C VAL A 734 -21.55 -11.82 -20.63
N GLU A 735 -20.33 -12.34 -20.58
CA GLU A 735 -19.12 -11.60 -20.93
C GLU A 735 -18.46 -12.10 -22.22
N ALA A 736 -18.62 -13.38 -22.54
CA ALA A 736 -18.00 -13.95 -23.73
C ALA A 736 -18.87 -15.00 -24.38
N VAL A 737 -18.67 -15.19 -25.69
CA VAL A 737 -19.29 -16.27 -26.45
C VAL A 737 -18.25 -16.87 -27.39
N GLU A 738 -18.26 -18.19 -27.53
CA GLU A 738 -17.42 -18.91 -28.48
C GLU A 738 -18.17 -20.06 -29.15
N TRP A 739 -18.15 -20.09 -30.47
CA TRP A 739 -18.76 -21.15 -31.27
C TRP A 739 -17.76 -22.28 -31.51
N VAL A 740 -18.18 -23.51 -31.23
CA VAL A 740 -17.35 -24.70 -31.47
C VAL A 740 -18.11 -25.68 -32.36
N ALA A 741 -17.48 -26.08 -33.46
CA ALA A 741 -18.06 -26.99 -34.44
C ALA A 741 -18.46 -28.34 -33.83
N ASN A 742 -19.53 -28.94 -34.35
CA ASN A 742 -19.98 -30.27 -33.92
C ASN A 742 -18.87 -31.34 -34.02
N SER A 743 -17.97 -31.24 -35.01
CA SER A 743 -16.83 -32.15 -35.14
C SER A 743 -15.88 -32.14 -33.93
N ASP A 744 -15.90 -31.06 -33.15
CA ASP A 744 -15.00 -30.85 -32.04
C ASP A 744 -15.62 -31.22 -30.69
N VAL A 745 -16.92 -31.05 -30.52
CA VAL A 745 -17.65 -31.34 -29.27
C VAL A 745 -18.38 -32.68 -29.22
N ASN A 746 -18.76 -33.25 -30.37
CA ASN A 746 -19.56 -34.48 -30.43
C ASN A 746 -18.80 -35.66 -29.79
N GLY A 747 -19.40 -36.30 -28.79
CA GLY A 747 -18.76 -37.35 -27.99
C GLY A 747 -17.72 -36.88 -26.97
N LYS A 748 -17.43 -35.58 -26.87
CA LYS A 748 -16.40 -35.00 -26.00
C LYS A 748 -16.94 -34.04 -24.94
N LEU A 749 -18.02 -33.33 -25.22
CA LEU A 749 -18.78 -32.59 -24.21
C LEU A 749 -19.77 -33.54 -23.53
N ILE A 750 -19.98 -33.43 -22.22
CA ILE A 750 -21.11 -34.11 -21.57
C ILE A 750 -22.34 -33.22 -21.64
N ASP A 751 -23.44 -33.78 -22.14
CA ASP A 751 -24.76 -33.19 -22.07
C ASP A 751 -25.37 -33.55 -20.70
N GLN A 752 -25.35 -32.58 -19.78
CA GLN A 752 -25.81 -32.72 -18.40
C GLN A 752 -27.32 -32.98 -18.30
N ASN A 753 -28.11 -32.61 -19.31
CA ASN A 753 -29.54 -32.94 -19.34
C ASN A 753 -29.78 -34.45 -19.54
N THR A 754 -28.83 -35.14 -20.18
CA THR A 754 -28.93 -36.58 -20.47
C THR A 754 -27.96 -37.45 -19.69
N GLY A 755 -26.96 -36.85 -19.03
CA GLY A 755 -25.87 -37.56 -18.36
C GLY A 755 -25.00 -38.39 -19.33
N SER A 756 -25.00 -38.05 -20.62
CA SER A 756 -24.30 -38.78 -21.68
C SER A 756 -23.46 -37.81 -22.52
N ALA A 757 -22.48 -38.35 -23.26
CA ALA A 757 -21.74 -37.54 -24.21
C ALA A 757 -22.67 -36.90 -25.25
N PHE A 758 -22.39 -35.64 -25.58
CA PHE A 758 -23.15 -34.82 -26.51
C PHE A 758 -23.23 -35.50 -27.88
N ASP A 759 -24.45 -35.53 -28.41
CA ASP A 759 -24.77 -36.07 -29.74
C ASP A 759 -25.60 -35.05 -30.51
N ALA A 760 -24.98 -34.39 -31.49
CA ALA A 760 -25.63 -33.37 -32.32
C ALA A 760 -26.90 -33.88 -33.03
N ALA A 761 -27.00 -35.20 -33.30
CA ALA A 761 -28.18 -35.78 -33.93
C ALA A 761 -29.44 -35.69 -33.05
N LYS A 762 -29.29 -35.49 -31.74
CA LYS A 762 -30.40 -35.28 -30.80
C LYS A 762 -30.97 -33.86 -30.85
N TYR A 763 -30.30 -32.94 -31.52
CA TYR A 763 -30.65 -31.52 -31.63
C TYR A 763 -30.90 -31.12 -33.10
N PRO A 764 -31.91 -31.68 -33.78
CA PRO A 764 -32.12 -31.48 -35.22
C PRO A 764 -32.52 -30.06 -35.62
N ASN A 765 -32.94 -29.23 -34.65
CA ASN A 765 -33.30 -27.83 -34.87
C ASN A 765 -32.15 -26.85 -34.60
N ALA A 766 -30.98 -27.36 -34.18
CA ALA A 766 -29.81 -26.55 -33.89
C ALA A 766 -29.32 -25.82 -35.15
N VAL A 767 -28.91 -24.56 -34.97
CA VAL A 767 -28.30 -23.75 -36.04
C VAL A 767 -26.77 -23.91 -36.04
N ALA A 768 -26.11 -23.32 -37.05
CA ALA A 768 -24.66 -23.16 -37.15
C ALA A 768 -23.79 -24.44 -37.20
N GLY A 769 -24.35 -25.63 -36.95
CA GLY A 769 -23.60 -26.88 -36.94
C GLY A 769 -22.56 -26.97 -35.80
N GLY A 770 -22.85 -26.36 -34.65
CA GLY A 770 -21.97 -26.36 -33.48
C GLY A 770 -22.68 -26.02 -32.18
N VAL A 771 -21.90 -25.88 -31.11
CA VAL A 771 -22.31 -25.51 -29.75
C VAL A 771 -21.76 -24.12 -29.44
N PHE A 772 -22.55 -23.30 -28.75
CA PHE A 772 -22.14 -21.97 -28.30
C PHE A 772 -21.77 -22.03 -26.83
N PHE A 773 -20.51 -21.83 -26.50
CA PHE A 773 -20.04 -21.65 -25.13
C PHE A 773 -20.20 -20.19 -24.76
N VAL A 774 -20.68 -19.93 -23.55
CA VAL A 774 -21.00 -18.59 -23.06
C VAL A 774 -20.41 -18.46 -21.66
N ALA A 775 -19.56 -17.46 -21.43
CA ALA A 775 -18.98 -17.21 -20.11
C ALA A 775 -19.80 -16.17 -19.35
N LEU A 776 -19.97 -16.38 -18.05
CA LEU A 776 -20.59 -15.41 -17.14
C LEU A 776 -19.51 -14.79 -16.26
N GLU A 777 -19.44 -13.46 -16.26
CA GLU A 777 -18.36 -12.69 -15.62
C GLU A 777 -18.25 -13.01 -14.13
N ASN A 778 -19.37 -12.88 -13.40
CA ASN A 778 -19.41 -12.91 -11.93
C ASN A 778 -18.98 -14.23 -11.29
N ASN A 779 -19.02 -15.35 -12.02
CA ASN A 779 -18.67 -16.66 -11.46
C ASN A 779 -17.58 -17.39 -12.23
N GLY A 780 -17.21 -16.91 -13.42
CA GLY A 780 -16.22 -17.55 -14.28
C GLY A 780 -16.66 -18.91 -14.84
N HIS A 781 -17.94 -19.28 -14.75
CA HIS A 781 -18.47 -20.49 -15.35
C HIS A 781 -18.66 -20.31 -16.86
N VAL A 782 -18.53 -21.43 -17.58
CA VAL A 782 -18.79 -21.52 -19.02
C VAL A 782 -19.98 -22.44 -19.27
N TYR A 783 -21.02 -21.87 -19.87
CA TYR A 783 -22.28 -22.52 -20.18
C TYR A 783 -22.34 -22.91 -21.65
N ALA A 784 -22.62 -24.18 -21.95
CA ALA A 784 -22.76 -24.65 -23.32
C ALA A 784 -24.23 -24.64 -23.75
N TYR A 785 -24.50 -24.01 -24.90
CA TYR A 785 -25.84 -23.83 -25.45
C TYR A 785 -25.99 -24.41 -26.84
N ILE A 786 -27.18 -24.98 -27.07
CA ILE A 786 -27.74 -25.21 -28.39
C ILE A 786 -28.70 -24.07 -28.71
N LEU A 787 -28.42 -23.37 -29.79
CA LEU A 787 -29.28 -22.32 -30.34
C LEU A 787 -30.14 -22.94 -31.45
N ASN A 788 -31.47 -22.81 -31.35
CA ASN A 788 -32.40 -23.39 -32.32
C ASN A 788 -32.85 -22.38 -33.37
N GLU A 789 -33.30 -22.89 -34.52
CA GLU A 789 -33.80 -22.09 -35.64
C GLU A 789 -35.00 -21.19 -35.26
N ASP A 790 -35.79 -21.59 -34.27
CA ASP A 790 -36.95 -20.85 -33.76
C ASP A 790 -36.63 -19.88 -32.61
N GLU A 791 -35.35 -19.51 -32.45
CA GLU A 791 -34.88 -18.57 -31.42
C GLU A 791 -35.01 -19.09 -29.97
N THR A 792 -35.32 -20.38 -29.79
CA THR A 792 -35.24 -21.05 -28.48
C THR A 792 -33.84 -21.56 -28.17
N VAL A 793 -33.54 -21.73 -26.88
CA VAL A 793 -32.23 -22.23 -26.41
C VAL A 793 -32.36 -23.46 -25.55
N VAL A 794 -31.31 -24.28 -25.57
CA VAL A 794 -31.12 -25.38 -24.62
C VAL A 794 -29.72 -25.28 -24.04
N GLN A 795 -29.62 -25.00 -22.74
CA GLN A 795 -28.37 -25.16 -22.01
C GLN A 795 -28.09 -26.64 -21.80
N ILE A 796 -26.94 -27.14 -22.24
CA ILE A 796 -26.57 -28.55 -22.20
C ILE A 796 -25.41 -28.85 -21.24
N ALA A 797 -24.62 -27.85 -20.86
CA ALA A 797 -23.57 -28.01 -19.86
C ALA A 797 -23.30 -26.71 -19.09
N ASP A 798 -22.76 -26.88 -17.90
CA ASP A 798 -22.18 -25.87 -17.02
C ASP A 798 -20.79 -26.38 -16.59
N ILE A 799 -19.75 -25.62 -16.92
CA ILE A 799 -18.35 -25.94 -16.62
C ILE A 799 -17.73 -24.82 -15.79
N ASP A 800 -17.36 -25.13 -14.56
CA ASP A 800 -16.61 -24.22 -13.69
C ASP A 800 -15.13 -24.17 -14.12
N SER A 801 -14.68 -23.02 -14.64
CA SER A 801 -13.28 -22.79 -15.08
C SER A 801 -12.27 -22.75 -13.92
N LYS A 802 -12.76 -22.60 -12.68
CA LYS A 802 -12.00 -22.40 -11.45
C LYS A 802 -11.23 -21.08 -11.37
N LEU A 803 -11.46 -20.13 -12.29
CA LEU A 803 -10.81 -18.81 -12.27
C LEU A 803 -11.49 -17.83 -11.30
N GLY A 804 -12.80 -17.95 -11.11
CA GLY A 804 -13.62 -17.00 -10.34
C GLY A 804 -14.29 -15.94 -11.22
N GLY A 805 -13.63 -15.53 -12.31
CA GLY A 805 -14.20 -14.66 -13.36
C GLY A 805 -13.80 -15.12 -14.77
N ALA A 806 -14.49 -14.59 -15.80
CA ALA A 806 -14.25 -14.92 -17.19
C ALA A 806 -14.63 -13.78 -18.14
N MET A 807 -13.64 -13.25 -18.85
CA MET A 807 -13.71 -12.07 -19.74
C MET A 807 -13.51 -12.40 -21.22
N ALA A 808 -13.07 -13.62 -21.54
CA ALA A 808 -12.97 -14.05 -22.94
C ALA A 808 -13.05 -15.56 -23.10
N LEU A 809 -13.47 -15.99 -24.29
CA LEU A 809 -13.44 -17.37 -24.75
C LEU A 809 -12.77 -17.45 -26.13
N ASP A 810 -11.98 -18.51 -26.36
CA ASP A 810 -11.46 -18.86 -27.69
C ASP A 810 -11.25 -20.38 -27.75
N TYR A 811 -11.70 -21.03 -28.83
CA TYR A 811 -11.46 -22.46 -29.02
C TYR A 811 -10.28 -22.70 -29.96
N ASP A 812 -9.19 -23.20 -29.39
CA ASP A 812 -8.00 -23.58 -30.14
C ASP A 812 -8.28 -24.85 -30.95
N THR A 813 -8.66 -24.67 -32.21
CA THR A 813 -8.99 -25.77 -33.12
C THR A 813 -7.82 -26.70 -33.42
N TYR A 814 -6.57 -26.32 -33.12
CA TYR A 814 -5.39 -27.17 -33.31
C TYR A 814 -5.09 -28.03 -32.07
N GLU A 815 -5.02 -27.41 -30.89
CA GLU A 815 -4.77 -28.12 -29.63
C GLU A 815 -6.04 -28.77 -29.04
N LYS A 816 -7.23 -28.45 -29.59
CA LYS A 816 -8.55 -28.95 -29.17
C LYS A 816 -8.90 -28.58 -27.73
N LYS A 817 -8.65 -27.33 -27.37
CA LYS A 817 -8.86 -26.78 -26.02
C LYS A 817 -9.68 -25.51 -26.08
N LEU A 818 -10.66 -25.40 -25.19
CA LEU A 818 -11.37 -24.15 -24.95
C LEU A 818 -10.57 -23.32 -23.95
N TRP A 819 -10.24 -22.08 -24.30
CA TRP A 819 -9.59 -21.12 -23.43
C TRP A 819 -10.62 -20.22 -22.79
N VAL A 820 -10.41 -19.93 -21.50
CA VAL A 820 -11.14 -18.92 -20.73
C VAL A 820 -10.11 -17.94 -20.21
N ALA A 821 -10.28 -16.64 -20.47
CA ALA A 821 -9.41 -15.61 -19.91
C ALA A 821 -10.12 -14.85 -18.80
N ALA A 822 -9.36 -14.41 -17.80
CA ALA A 822 -9.83 -13.50 -16.75
C ALA A 822 -9.01 -12.20 -16.76
N ASP A 823 -9.53 -11.17 -16.10
CA ASP A 823 -8.96 -9.81 -15.97
C ASP A 823 -7.92 -9.68 -14.84
N ASP A 824 -7.54 -8.45 -14.51
CA ASP A 824 -6.63 -8.10 -13.41
C ASP A 824 -7.16 -8.49 -12.02
N GLY A 825 -8.49 -8.48 -11.82
CA GLY A 825 -9.13 -8.97 -10.60
C GLY A 825 -8.74 -10.42 -10.27
N TYR A 826 -8.41 -11.22 -11.29
CA TYR A 826 -7.94 -12.61 -11.14
C TYR A 826 -6.48 -12.81 -11.60
N GLY A 827 -5.73 -11.72 -11.75
CA GLY A 827 -4.30 -11.72 -12.10
C GLY A 827 -4.01 -12.06 -13.56
N ASN A 828 -4.94 -11.76 -14.46
CA ASN A 828 -4.88 -12.00 -15.90
C ASN A 828 -4.60 -13.47 -16.25
N ARG A 829 -5.09 -14.39 -15.41
CA ARG A 829 -4.93 -15.85 -15.59
C ARG A 829 -5.89 -16.37 -16.64
N MET A 830 -5.52 -17.49 -17.24
CA MET A 830 -6.37 -18.20 -18.18
C MET A 830 -6.59 -19.65 -17.74
N ALA A 831 -7.67 -20.27 -18.20
CA ALA A 831 -7.93 -21.70 -18.04
C ALA A 831 -8.00 -22.38 -19.41
N GLN A 832 -7.31 -23.51 -19.54
CA GLN A 832 -7.47 -24.44 -20.66
C GLN A 832 -8.41 -25.56 -20.23
N ILE A 833 -9.54 -25.69 -20.93
CA ILE A 833 -10.52 -26.74 -20.72
C ILE A 833 -10.41 -27.77 -21.86
N THR A 834 -10.05 -29.00 -21.52
CA THR A 834 -10.00 -30.12 -22.45
C THR A 834 -11.25 -30.98 -22.32
N LEU A 835 -12.11 -30.92 -23.33
CA LEU A 835 -13.32 -31.72 -23.42
C LEU A 835 -12.96 -33.19 -23.72
N ASN A 836 -13.18 -34.07 -22.74
CA ASN A 836 -12.68 -35.44 -22.74
C ASN A 836 -13.79 -36.52 -22.69
N GLY A 837 -15.06 -36.11 -22.79
CA GLY A 837 -16.22 -36.99 -22.74
C GLY A 837 -16.59 -37.48 -21.34
N THR A 838 -16.14 -36.78 -20.29
CA THR A 838 -16.44 -37.09 -18.89
C THR A 838 -17.10 -35.92 -18.18
N GLU A 839 -17.75 -36.19 -17.03
CA GLU A 839 -18.44 -35.16 -16.23
C GLU A 839 -17.48 -34.06 -15.72
N ASN A 840 -16.19 -34.37 -15.62
CA ASN A 840 -15.15 -33.45 -15.17
C ASN A 840 -14.12 -33.26 -16.29
N PRO A 841 -14.26 -32.23 -17.14
CA PRO A 841 -13.23 -31.93 -18.13
C PRO A 841 -11.90 -31.64 -17.42
N GLU A 842 -10.80 -31.90 -18.12
CA GLU A 842 -9.47 -31.55 -17.60
C GLU A 842 -9.29 -30.04 -17.70
N ILE A 843 -8.91 -29.40 -16.59
CA ILE A 843 -8.69 -27.96 -16.48
C ILE A 843 -7.27 -27.71 -16.02
N VAL A 844 -6.57 -26.84 -16.73
CA VAL A 844 -5.22 -26.35 -16.38
C VAL A 844 -5.24 -24.84 -16.43
N HIS A 845 -4.79 -24.19 -15.36
CA HIS A 845 -4.61 -22.75 -15.32
C HIS A 845 -3.28 -22.35 -15.95
N VAL A 846 -3.26 -21.22 -16.62
CA VAL A 846 -2.12 -20.70 -17.37
C VAL A 846 -1.83 -19.29 -16.86
N LEU A 847 -0.61 -19.06 -16.42
CA LEU A 847 -0.12 -17.72 -16.08
C LEU A 847 0.00 -16.87 -17.35
N PRO A 848 -0.23 -15.54 -17.27
CA PRO A 848 -0.02 -14.65 -18.39
C PRO A 848 1.46 -14.67 -18.83
N ALA A 849 1.71 -14.31 -20.10
CA ALA A 849 3.07 -14.11 -20.60
C ALA A 849 3.74 -12.99 -19.78
N ALA A 850 5.03 -13.08 -19.48
CA ALA A 850 5.67 -12.11 -18.56
C ALA A 850 5.65 -10.65 -19.09
N GLY A 851 5.46 -10.44 -20.39
CA GLY A 851 5.30 -9.12 -21.01
C GLY A 851 3.87 -8.58 -21.04
N VAL A 852 2.87 -9.30 -20.52
CA VAL A 852 1.51 -8.79 -20.31
C VAL A 852 1.51 -7.91 -19.05
N ASP A 853 0.91 -6.72 -19.13
CA ASP A 853 0.64 -5.89 -17.96
C ASP A 853 -0.53 -6.50 -17.18
N THR A 854 -0.22 -7.20 -16.08
CA THR A 854 -1.23 -7.88 -15.27
C THR A 854 -2.03 -6.94 -14.37
N THR A 855 -1.71 -5.65 -14.35
CA THR A 855 -2.46 -4.60 -13.62
C THR A 855 -3.50 -3.92 -14.50
N ALA A 856 -3.48 -4.20 -15.80
CA ALA A 856 -4.46 -3.71 -16.76
C ALA A 856 -5.62 -4.69 -16.90
N ASN A 857 -6.80 -4.15 -17.21
CA ASN A 857 -8.00 -4.93 -17.50
C ASN A 857 -7.90 -5.58 -18.89
N ASN A 858 -7.12 -6.66 -19.03
CA ASN A 858 -6.99 -7.35 -20.31
C ASN A 858 -8.18 -8.27 -20.53
N GLU A 859 -9.08 -7.82 -21.40
CA GLU A 859 -10.26 -8.56 -21.83
C GLU A 859 -10.09 -8.98 -23.29
N GLY A 860 -10.87 -9.95 -23.74
CA GLY A 860 -10.72 -10.47 -25.10
C GLY A 860 -9.48 -11.31 -25.32
N PHE A 861 -9.68 -12.41 -26.02
CA PHE A 861 -8.58 -13.27 -26.37
C PHE A 861 -8.90 -14.01 -27.66
N ALA A 862 -7.93 -14.08 -28.55
CA ALA A 862 -8.04 -14.92 -29.74
C ALA A 862 -6.71 -15.58 -30.09
N ILE A 863 -6.77 -16.82 -30.57
CA ILE A 863 -5.60 -17.58 -31.04
C ILE A 863 -5.68 -17.74 -32.55
N ALA A 864 -4.62 -17.34 -33.26
CA ALA A 864 -4.56 -17.56 -34.70
C ALA A 864 -4.58 -19.06 -35.05
N ASP A 865 -5.18 -19.40 -36.19
CA ASP A 865 -5.15 -20.76 -36.74
C ASP A 865 -3.71 -21.29 -36.87
N ALA A 866 -3.52 -22.59 -36.67
CA ALA A 866 -2.19 -23.20 -36.68
C ALA A 866 -1.43 -23.02 -38.00
N SER A 867 -2.11 -22.78 -39.13
CA SER A 867 -1.45 -22.45 -40.38
C SER A 867 -0.65 -21.15 -40.32
N TYR A 868 -0.88 -20.28 -39.35
CA TYR A 868 -0.14 -19.04 -39.10
C TYR A 868 1.17 -19.25 -38.31
N THR A 869 1.55 -20.51 -38.08
CA THR A 869 2.81 -20.83 -37.40
C THR A 869 4.02 -20.38 -38.23
N VAL A 870 4.83 -19.50 -37.64
CA VAL A 870 6.12 -19.05 -38.18
C VAL A 870 7.18 -19.29 -37.09
N ASN A 871 8.26 -19.99 -37.44
CA ASN A 871 9.35 -20.34 -36.51
C ASN A 871 8.88 -21.05 -35.22
N GLY A 872 7.83 -21.88 -35.33
CA GLY A 872 7.28 -22.62 -34.20
C GLY A 872 6.40 -21.80 -33.25
N GLN A 873 6.02 -20.59 -33.64
CA GLN A 873 5.12 -19.70 -32.89
C GLN A 873 3.95 -19.29 -33.77
N ARG A 874 2.74 -19.19 -33.20
CA ARG A 874 1.59 -18.57 -33.87
C ARG A 874 1.03 -17.40 -33.05
N PRO A 875 0.49 -16.36 -33.70
CA PRO A 875 0.01 -15.17 -33.01
C PRO A 875 -1.12 -15.44 -32.02
N THR A 876 -1.14 -14.66 -30.95
CA THR A 876 -2.28 -14.49 -30.06
C THR A 876 -2.60 -13.01 -29.91
N TYR A 877 -3.86 -12.68 -29.66
CA TYR A 877 -4.37 -11.31 -29.57
C TYR A 877 -5.09 -11.12 -28.25
N ARG A 878 -5.00 -9.92 -27.67
CA ARG A 878 -5.71 -9.52 -26.46
C ARG A 878 -6.16 -8.08 -26.58
N PHE A 879 -7.36 -7.80 -26.09
CA PHE A 879 -7.76 -6.43 -25.81
C PHE A 879 -7.38 -6.02 -24.39
N CYS A 880 -7.40 -4.71 -24.16
CA CYS A 880 -7.27 -4.06 -22.88
C CYS A 880 -8.41 -3.05 -22.85
N ASP A 881 -9.36 -3.27 -21.95
CA ASP A 881 -10.52 -2.41 -21.77
C ASP A 881 -10.11 -1.09 -21.07
N GLY A 882 -10.92 -0.05 -21.27
CA GLY A 882 -10.73 1.27 -20.68
C GLY A 882 -9.61 2.12 -21.32
N VAL A 883 -9.07 1.70 -22.48
CA VAL A 883 -8.04 2.47 -23.20
C VAL A 883 -8.36 2.60 -24.69
N THR A 884 -8.06 3.77 -25.26
CA THR A 884 -8.26 4.03 -26.69
C THR A 884 -7.02 3.78 -27.53
N SER A 885 -5.83 3.78 -26.93
CA SER A 885 -4.56 3.44 -27.57
C SER A 885 -3.80 2.46 -26.71
N GLY A 886 -3.22 1.44 -27.34
CA GLY A 886 -2.71 0.28 -26.64
C GLY A 886 -3.79 -0.75 -26.32
N ALA A 887 -5.00 -0.57 -26.87
CA ALA A 887 -6.12 -1.45 -26.66
C ALA A 887 -5.81 -2.86 -27.15
N LEU A 888 -5.14 -3.04 -28.30
CA LEU A 888 -4.83 -4.37 -28.83
C LEU A 888 -3.35 -4.71 -28.69
N THR A 889 -3.07 -5.84 -28.05
CA THR A 889 -1.72 -6.41 -27.97
C THR A 889 -1.61 -7.72 -28.74
N ILE A 890 -0.39 -7.97 -29.23
CA ILE A 890 -0.04 -9.16 -30.01
C ILE A 890 1.06 -9.91 -29.27
N GLY A 891 0.75 -11.17 -28.92
CA GLY A 891 1.67 -12.14 -28.35
C GLY A 891 1.85 -13.34 -29.27
N SER A 892 2.37 -14.44 -28.71
CA SER A 892 2.44 -15.71 -29.43
C SER A 892 2.41 -16.92 -28.50
N ILE A 893 1.93 -18.03 -29.05
CA ILE A 893 1.93 -19.36 -28.42
C ILE A 893 2.73 -20.35 -29.27
N ASN A 894 3.40 -21.29 -28.62
CA ASN A 894 4.18 -22.32 -29.31
C ASN A 894 3.25 -23.18 -30.16
N CYS A 895 3.66 -23.48 -31.39
CA CYS A 895 2.92 -24.36 -32.28
C CYS A 895 3.88 -25.21 -33.11
N ARG A 896 3.58 -26.51 -33.24
CA ARG A 896 4.40 -27.47 -34.00
C ARG A 896 3.91 -27.71 -35.43
N TYR A 897 2.95 -26.90 -35.90
CA TYR A 897 2.42 -27.03 -37.24
C TYR A 897 3.51 -26.81 -38.29
N CYS A 898 3.68 -27.77 -39.20
CA CYS A 898 4.73 -27.75 -40.22
C CYS A 898 4.22 -27.58 -41.66
N GLY A 899 2.90 -27.50 -41.89
CA GLY A 899 2.28 -27.43 -43.22
C GLY A 899 2.49 -28.70 -44.05
N THR A 900 1.48 -29.12 -44.80
CA THR A 900 1.71 -30.04 -45.94
C THR A 900 2.11 -29.19 -47.14
N GLU A 901 3.29 -29.45 -47.73
CA GLU A 901 3.67 -28.89 -49.03
C GLU A 901 2.52 -29.13 -50.03
N GLN A 902 1.97 -28.07 -50.62
CA GLN A 902 1.18 -28.21 -51.83
C GLN A 902 2.10 -28.79 -52.92
N PRO A 903 1.71 -29.85 -53.64
CA PRO A 903 2.49 -30.30 -54.78
C PRO A 903 2.49 -29.22 -55.85
N ASP A 904 3.69 -28.91 -56.34
CA ASP A 904 3.95 -28.03 -57.48
C ASP A 904 3.02 -28.41 -58.66
N PRO A 905 2.25 -27.48 -59.27
CA PRO A 905 1.38 -27.78 -60.40
C PRO A 905 2.13 -28.22 -61.68
N SER A 906 3.48 -28.25 -61.66
CA SER A 906 4.30 -28.54 -62.83
C SER A 906 4.81 -29.99 -62.95
N GLU A 907 4.46 -30.91 -62.04
CA GLU A 907 4.77 -32.33 -62.22
C GLU A 907 3.57 -33.16 -62.75
N PRO A 908 3.76 -33.99 -63.79
CA PRO A 908 2.70 -34.84 -64.31
C PRO A 908 2.37 -35.98 -63.33
N ILE A 909 1.09 -36.12 -63.00
CA ILE A 909 0.53 -37.18 -62.16
C ILE A 909 0.72 -38.55 -62.85
N ASP A 910 1.48 -39.45 -62.24
CA ASP A 910 1.52 -40.89 -62.57
C ASP A 910 0.48 -41.63 -61.70
N PRO A 911 -0.61 -42.19 -62.27
CA PRO A 911 -1.76 -42.68 -61.50
C PRO A 911 -1.56 -44.07 -60.88
N GLY A 912 -0.35 -44.40 -60.42
CA GLY A 912 0.08 -45.78 -60.22
C GLY A 912 0.75 -46.14 -58.89
N LYS A 913 0.44 -45.51 -57.74
CA LYS A 913 0.92 -46.04 -56.44
C LYS A 913 0.09 -45.60 -55.23
N PRO A 914 -0.29 -46.51 -54.31
CA PRO A 914 -0.99 -46.15 -53.07
C PRO A 914 -0.01 -45.68 -51.98
N ASP A 915 -0.36 -44.57 -51.32
CA ASP A 915 0.39 -44.00 -50.20
C ASP A 915 0.11 -44.71 -48.88
N ASN A 916 1.18 -44.98 -48.14
CA ASN A 916 1.16 -45.41 -46.74
C ASN A 916 2.27 -44.62 -46.01
N PRO A 917 1.95 -43.65 -45.13
CA PRO A 917 2.98 -42.89 -44.42
C PRO A 917 3.44 -43.64 -43.16
N LYS A 918 4.76 -43.75 -42.98
CA LYS A 918 5.40 -44.10 -41.70
C LYS A 918 6.31 -42.94 -41.29
N PRO A 919 6.34 -42.50 -40.01
CA PRO A 919 7.06 -41.29 -39.62
C PRO A 919 8.57 -41.50 -39.60
N SER A 920 9.31 -40.49 -40.08
CA SER A 920 10.77 -40.42 -40.08
C SER A 920 11.30 -39.51 -38.96
N GLU A 921 12.25 -40.03 -38.20
CA GLU A 921 13.05 -39.32 -37.18
C GLU A 921 14.04 -38.31 -37.82
N PRO A 922 14.45 -37.24 -37.11
CA PRO A 922 15.31 -36.19 -37.66
C PRO A 922 16.80 -36.55 -37.64
N THR A 923 17.46 -36.29 -38.75
CA THR A 923 18.88 -36.50 -39.03
C THR A 923 19.78 -35.43 -38.39
N ARG A 924 20.84 -35.88 -37.71
CA ARG A 924 21.99 -35.05 -37.28
C ARG A 924 23.13 -35.12 -38.33
N PRO A 925 23.92 -34.06 -38.57
CA PRO A 925 24.90 -34.04 -39.66
C PRO A 925 26.13 -34.92 -39.39
N SER A 926 26.62 -35.50 -40.47
CA SER A 926 27.65 -36.54 -40.57
C SER A 926 29.10 -36.06 -40.54
N THR A 927 29.97 -36.82 -39.88
CA THR A 927 31.42 -36.90 -40.13
C THR A 927 31.84 -38.39 -40.19
N PRO A 928 32.79 -38.79 -41.07
CA PRO A 928 32.87 -40.18 -41.55
C PRO A 928 33.84 -41.08 -40.78
N THR A 929 33.30 -42.25 -40.40
CA THR A 929 33.81 -43.62 -40.63
C THR A 929 35.19 -44.05 -40.12
N GLU A 930 35.23 -44.94 -39.10
CA GLU A 930 35.68 -46.34 -39.28
C GLU A 930 35.40 -47.24 -38.03
N LYS A 931 34.38 -48.10 -38.19
CA LYS A 931 34.21 -49.52 -37.78
C LYS A 931 34.81 -50.06 -36.46
N PRO A 932 33.97 -50.54 -35.52
CA PRO A 932 34.36 -51.47 -34.45
C PRO A 932 33.87 -52.92 -34.73
N THR A 933 34.70 -53.90 -34.35
CA THR A 933 34.31 -55.32 -34.26
C THR A 933 34.02 -55.71 -32.81
N THR A 934 32.91 -56.43 -32.65
CA THR A 934 32.26 -56.95 -31.42
C THR A 934 32.98 -58.18 -30.82
N PRO A 935 32.39 -58.94 -29.87
CA PRO A 935 32.55 -58.76 -28.41
C PRO A 935 32.96 -60.08 -27.71
N SER A 936 33.38 -60.07 -26.43
CA SER A 936 33.08 -61.24 -25.58
C SER A 936 33.22 -61.03 -24.07
N LYS A 937 32.35 -61.78 -23.39
CA LYS A 937 32.05 -62.00 -21.97
C LYS A 937 33.25 -62.21 -21.04
N ARG A 938 33.10 -61.65 -19.81
CA ARG A 938 33.27 -62.20 -18.42
C ARG A 938 33.95 -63.59 -18.26
N PRO A 939 34.51 -63.98 -17.08
CA PRO A 939 34.45 -63.34 -15.75
C PRO A 939 35.70 -63.47 -14.83
N ALA A 940 35.53 -62.98 -13.60
CA ALA A 940 36.07 -63.48 -12.32
C ALA A 940 37.42 -62.95 -11.76
N VAL A 941 37.31 -62.53 -10.50
CA VAL A 941 38.32 -62.06 -9.54
C VAL A 941 39.09 -63.27 -8.99
N PRO A 942 40.39 -63.14 -8.61
CA PRO A 942 40.69 -63.07 -7.18
C PRO A 942 41.93 -62.21 -6.78
N SER A 943 41.76 -61.49 -5.67
CA SER A 943 42.64 -61.47 -4.47
C SER A 943 44.15 -61.20 -4.58
N ALA A 944 44.52 -60.09 -3.93
CA ALA A 944 45.59 -59.90 -2.94
C ALA A 944 47.07 -60.03 -3.34
N GLY A 945 47.82 -59.01 -2.92
CA GLY A 945 49.09 -59.21 -2.22
C GLY A 945 50.33 -58.61 -2.87
N THR A 946 50.77 -57.46 -2.34
CA THR A 946 52.12 -57.20 -1.78
C THR A 946 53.33 -57.89 -2.46
N SER A 947 54.47 -57.26 -2.77
CA SER A 947 55.10 -56.02 -2.29
C SER A 947 56.58 -56.01 -2.72
N VAL A 948 57.24 -54.85 -2.58
CA VAL A 948 58.72 -54.65 -2.37
C VAL A 948 59.58 -54.69 -3.66
N SER A 949 60.54 -53.81 -3.95
CA SER A 949 61.16 -52.58 -3.39
C SER A 949 61.99 -51.95 -4.55
N THR A 950 62.44 -50.69 -4.58
CA THR A 950 63.33 -49.88 -3.71
C THR A 950 63.23 -48.41 -4.23
N GLU A 951 63.48 -47.29 -3.55
CA GLU A 951 64.41 -46.93 -2.48
C GLU A 951 64.09 -45.49 -1.96
N LYS A 952 64.31 -45.23 -0.64
CA LYS A 952 64.77 -43.99 0.09
C LYS A 952 64.21 -42.59 -0.30
N THR A 953 63.93 -41.59 0.58
CA THR A 953 64.22 -41.27 2.00
C THR A 953 63.46 -40.00 2.44
N THR A 954 62.89 -40.03 3.67
CA THR A 954 62.76 -38.99 4.74
C THR A 954 62.39 -37.50 4.52
N ASN A 955 61.28 -37.13 5.20
CA ASN A 955 60.96 -35.97 6.09
C ASN A 955 60.87 -34.48 5.60
N VAL A 956 59.73 -33.88 6.00
CA VAL A 956 59.08 -32.55 5.84
C VAL A 956 59.78 -31.45 6.69
N PRO A 957 59.87 -30.11 6.39
CA PRO A 957 58.73 -29.15 6.34
C PRO A 957 58.86 -27.77 5.59
N LYS A 958 57.70 -27.06 5.49
CA LYS A 958 57.41 -25.59 5.45
C LYS A 958 58.20 -24.56 4.59
N THR A 959 57.42 -23.81 3.79
CA THR A 959 57.42 -22.34 3.44
C THR A 959 58.71 -21.61 3.01
N GLY A 960 58.63 -20.83 1.92
CA GLY A 960 59.44 -19.61 1.74
C GLY A 960 59.67 -19.07 0.31
N ASP A 961 59.02 -17.94 0.02
CA ASP A 961 59.37 -16.75 -0.80
C ASP A 961 60.63 -16.67 -1.71
N SER A 962 60.50 -15.90 -2.81
CA SER A 962 61.37 -14.75 -3.20
C SER A 962 60.89 -14.09 -4.52
N SER A 963 60.38 -12.85 -4.48
CA SER A 963 61.01 -11.54 -4.87
C SER A 963 61.29 -11.36 -6.39
N THR A 964 60.99 -10.26 -7.10
CA THR A 964 61.27 -8.83 -6.79
C THR A 964 60.67 -7.86 -7.84
N MET A 965 60.31 -6.64 -7.38
CA MET A 965 60.36 -5.29 -8.01
C MET A 965 59.30 -4.76 -9.02
N GLY A 966 58.59 -3.71 -8.56
CA GLY A 966 58.39 -2.41 -9.26
C GLY A 966 56.97 -2.06 -9.75
N VAL A 967 56.05 -1.51 -8.93
CA VAL A 967 55.71 -0.06 -8.76
C VAL A 967 55.25 0.59 -10.09
N LEU A 968 53.99 1.01 -10.36
CA LEU A 968 53.10 1.97 -9.68
C LEU A 968 51.71 2.02 -10.41
N ILE A 969 50.68 2.52 -9.71
CA ILE A 969 49.34 3.01 -10.15
C ILE A 969 48.14 2.11 -9.77
N THR A 970 47.66 2.34 -8.55
CA THR A 970 46.27 2.17 -8.10
C THR A 970 45.68 3.56 -7.88
N LEU A 971 44.82 4.04 -8.79
CA LEU A 971 43.90 5.18 -8.65
C LEU A 971 43.09 5.35 -9.95
N ALA A 972 42.19 4.41 -10.28
CA ALA A 972 41.23 4.56 -11.38
C ALA A 972 40.15 3.45 -11.41
N VAL A 973 39.37 3.24 -10.34
CA VAL A 973 38.12 2.43 -10.46
C VAL A 973 36.96 2.99 -9.63
N LEU A 974 37.17 3.91 -8.68
CA LEU A 974 36.07 4.53 -7.91
C LEU A 974 35.45 5.79 -8.56
N SER A 975 35.42 5.86 -9.90
CA SER A 975 34.97 7.06 -10.64
C SER A 975 33.98 6.77 -11.78
N VAL A 976 33.51 5.52 -11.94
CA VAL A 976 32.53 5.16 -12.99
C VAL A 976 31.14 4.88 -12.41
N ALA A 977 31.02 4.58 -11.11
CA ALA A 977 29.72 4.33 -10.47
C ALA A 977 28.95 5.61 -10.08
N VAL A 978 29.62 6.76 -9.91
CA VAL A 978 28.95 8.03 -9.55
C VAL A 978 28.46 8.81 -10.77
N CYS A 979 28.99 8.54 -11.98
CA CYS A 979 28.54 9.19 -13.21
C CYS A 979 27.30 8.56 -13.87
N PHE A 980 26.89 7.33 -13.50
CA PHE A 980 25.66 6.73 -14.01
C PHE A 980 24.42 7.13 -13.20
N ALA A 981 24.56 7.41 -11.90
CA ALA A 981 23.46 7.89 -11.06
C ALA A 981 23.07 9.36 -11.38
N THR A 982 24.00 10.21 -11.80
CA THR A 982 23.70 11.60 -12.18
C THR A 982 23.16 11.74 -13.61
N LEU A 983 23.35 10.74 -14.48
CA LEU A 983 22.80 10.74 -15.84
C LEU A 983 21.38 10.15 -15.93
N LEU A 984 20.93 9.37 -14.92
CA LEU A 984 19.54 8.95 -14.81
C LEU A 984 18.64 10.03 -14.19
N ILE A 985 19.14 10.85 -13.27
CA ILE A 985 18.37 11.94 -12.66
C ILE A 985 18.18 13.13 -13.63
N LEU A 986 19.11 13.35 -14.57
CA LEU A 986 19.01 14.42 -15.58
C LEU A 986 18.24 14.04 -16.86
N ARG A 987 17.77 12.79 -17.01
CA ARG A 987 16.99 12.35 -18.19
C ARG A 987 15.48 12.31 -17.94
N ASN A 988 15.04 12.32 -16.68
CA ASN A 988 13.62 12.39 -16.30
C ASN A 988 13.05 13.82 -16.15
N GLN A 989 13.83 14.87 -16.44
CA GLN A 989 13.31 16.26 -16.52
C GLN A 989 13.24 16.85 -17.94
N LYS A 990 13.26 16.02 -18.98
CA LYS A 990 12.97 16.46 -20.37
C LYS A 990 12.01 15.53 -21.10
N LYS A 991 10.82 15.36 -20.54
CA LYS A 991 9.58 15.03 -21.27
C LYS A 991 8.38 15.55 -20.47
N LYS A 992 8.14 16.86 -20.59
CA LYS A 992 6.82 17.53 -20.49
C LYS A 992 7.03 18.98 -20.96
N HIS A 993 7.07 19.12 -22.29
CA HIS A 993 6.56 20.27 -23.04
C HIS A 993 5.68 19.68 -24.13
#